data_AF-A0A832Y3V7-F1
#
_entry.id   AF-A0A832Y3V7-F1
#
_cell.length_a   1.000
_cell.length_b   1.000
_cell.length_c   1.000
_cell.angle_alpha   90.00
_cell.angle_beta   90.00
_cell.angle_gamma   90.00
#
_symmetry.space_group_name_H-M   'P 1'
#
loop_
_entity.id
_entity.type
_entity.pdbx_description
1 polymer ?
#
loop_
_entity_poly.entity_id
_entity_poly.type
_entity_poly.pdbx_seq_one_letter_code
_entity_poly.pdbx_strand_id
1 'polypeptide(L)'
;MQHITSTGGNKPLWETYDIANDCLTQATTGYAYYKGAMPILIFTAVALLFILLTKTRLGRRMRAVADNPDLAASSGINVEGVQMTSAFLSAGLSGMGGAIFAMTLRFTPETAFTLLLPAFAIIVLGTIGSIPGVIVGSLIVGFVRALSSPILIGIGYPLGRSNYTALDGVMPYIFLIAILMIMPEGIGDAYEKWKVDRLRKRAEDDSVPSNKLGAALAFSPLGALGAHKFQQRQASRGQSMMIVTIAAYFIKRMTDFIGANSFSDGACSQTCQDTEGINSNLQLLTGRSDGSLIPQDTPFTESDVPTPPSDVAPYLHEGWSADFLADLNNSWFNLMNTEFWLLDAFSTLGDIIWPAIPILVWLIAIGEGIYLLKGRDDDLLKPVINILDDVSTPITEWRNSLTSMLNRGSSSLKGPLATFHAVVRSKTKVTRTQMEQLRDTNSFVKSLRSVAPYGRESPLGSWIAFALMFVVLLSFLAWLPVADGPNSAFVKTLQVSNVLVTLSIFALMAFSLNLHTGVTGMVNFGVIFFVGVGSIVVGILSAPSDLHGYDWPVFWATLVAVMIGAAFGWLLAYPTARLRMDYFAIVTISLGEILRVLLAGEPLLRAGSWGSSIGISRYTLPGQTWWFCAGEAPMKAPLAGPDGILGTADDVITAMSARDCADVVGIGSAAERIGDLMNLGQPAPYMMLLAIIGVVSLIAIWWLLEIILASPWGRILRAIREDEEVAQHHGHDILTHKAASLALGAAIAAFAGALWAWKLTGFQPNHMMPARSTFLVWAAFIVGGAANNKGMVIGAFIIVLMEFVFNVLVAGQGSSDLPLHVTAERIDSLFEWLVRDSWAVVEVFIIIAIVGLLFDWKGIKTTGLSGAAVFTFTALVMGERSIEETFIGGDIVTNMAYVKVLLVGSLILFSLKFNPKGLLPEVPSRPPKPAVENPTQEGGT
;
A
#
# COMPACT_ATOMS: atom_id res chain seq x y z
N MET A 1 24.76 15.48 33.97
CA MET A 1 23.55 14.75 34.43
C MET A 1 23.11 15.37 35.76
N GLN A 2 21.84 15.78 35.87
CA GLN A 2 21.16 16.47 37.00
C GLN A 2 21.41 17.99 37.18
N HIS A 3 20.54 18.81 36.55
CA HIS A 3 19.78 19.92 37.17
C HIS A 3 19.34 20.94 36.11
N ILE A 4 18.17 20.78 35.48
CA ILE A 4 17.31 21.92 35.09
C ILE A 4 15.85 21.46 35.22
N THR A 5 15.20 21.90 36.31
CA THR A 5 13.78 21.72 36.59
C THR A 5 12.94 22.76 35.85
N SER A 6 11.78 22.32 35.35
CA SER A 6 10.77 23.13 34.69
C SER A 6 10.33 24.36 35.49
N THR A 7 10.24 25.52 34.84
CA THR A 7 9.39 26.63 35.27
C THR A 7 8.36 26.94 34.18
N GLY A 8 7.09 27.01 34.61
CA GLY A 8 5.96 27.29 33.74
C GLY A 8 5.92 28.75 33.30
N GLY A 9 5.93 28.96 31.98
CA GLY A 9 5.53 30.20 31.33
C GLY A 9 4.19 30.03 30.61
N ASN A 10 3.31 31.03 30.74
CA ASN A 10 2.01 31.11 30.06
C ASN A 10 2.20 31.04 28.53
N LYS A 11 1.53 30.09 27.87
CA LYS A 11 1.70 29.80 26.44
C LYS A 11 0.73 30.59 25.56
N PRO A 12 1.14 31.05 24.37
CA PRO A 12 0.21 31.43 23.30
C PRO A 12 -0.44 30.20 22.63
N LEU A 13 -1.66 30.38 22.12
CA LEU A 13 -2.57 29.35 21.58
C LEU A 13 -2.08 28.53 20.35
N TRP A 14 -0.84 28.71 19.88
CA TRP A 14 -0.36 28.16 18.60
C TRP A 14 1.00 27.44 18.65
N GLU A 15 1.49 27.01 19.82
CA GLU A 15 2.73 26.21 19.89
C GLU A 15 2.46 24.70 19.84
N THR A 16 2.97 24.06 18.77
CA THR A 16 2.81 22.63 18.48
C THR A 16 4.03 21.78 18.88
N TYR A 17 4.78 22.15 19.92
CA TYR A 17 5.98 21.42 20.36
C TYR A 17 5.77 20.64 21.65
N ASP A 18 6.22 19.38 21.62
CA ASP A 18 6.18 18.42 22.73
C ASP A 18 7.42 18.63 23.63
N ILE A 19 7.18 18.78 24.94
CA ILE A 19 8.17 19.14 25.96
C ILE A 19 8.79 17.89 26.61
N ALA A 20 8.49 16.70 26.08
CA ALA A 20 8.88 15.43 26.70
C ALA A 20 10.35 15.02 26.52
N ASN A 21 11.14 15.73 25.71
CA ASN A 21 12.56 15.40 25.47
C ASN A 21 13.51 16.47 26.02
N ASP A 22 14.53 16.02 26.75
CA ASP A 22 15.58 16.82 27.39
C ASP A 22 16.41 17.65 26.38
N CYS A 23 16.92 18.79 26.81
CA CYS A 23 17.66 19.79 26.02
C CYS A 23 18.87 19.18 25.28
N LEU A 24 19.62 18.31 25.95
CA LEU A 24 20.76 17.61 25.35
C LEU A 24 20.33 16.66 24.23
N THR A 25 19.19 15.99 24.34
CA THR A 25 18.73 15.07 23.28
C THR A 25 18.16 15.83 22.09
N GLN A 26 17.53 16.99 22.28
CA GLN A 26 17.08 17.82 21.15
C GLN A 26 18.24 18.48 20.39
N ALA A 27 19.27 18.94 21.08
CA ALA A 27 20.47 19.54 20.47
C ALA A 27 21.34 18.51 19.74
N THR A 28 21.44 17.28 20.25
CA THR A 28 22.26 16.21 19.64
C THR A 28 21.55 15.44 18.52
N THR A 29 20.22 15.43 18.46
CA THR A 29 19.46 14.65 17.46
C THR A 29 19.02 15.45 16.23
N GLY A 30 19.38 16.74 16.10
CA GLY A 30 19.04 17.57 14.93
C GLY A 30 17.54 17.81 14.72
N TYR A 31 16.71 17.55 15.73
CA TYR A 31 15.24 17.43 15.61
C TYR A 31 14.54 18.73 15.16
N ALA A 32 15.10 19.91 15.48
CA ALA A 32 14.60 21.20 15.01
C ALA A 32 15.03 21.51 13.56
N TYR A 33 16.26 21.15 13.18
CA TYR A 33 16.80 21.33 11.83
C TYR A 33 16.01 20.51 10.80
N TYR A 34 15.72 19.24 11.10
CA TYR A 34 14.90 18.38 10.25
C TYR A 34 13.49 18.96 10.04
N LYS A 35 12.85 19.51 11.08
CA LYS A 35 11.51 20.11 10.94
C LYS A 35 11.48 21.37 10.06
N GLY A 36 12.59 22.11 9.98
CA GLY A 36 12.74 23.25 9.05
C GLY A 36 13.10 22.82 7.62
N ALA A 37 14.12 21.96 7.48
CA ALA A 37 14.64 21.48 6.20
C ALA A 37 13.65 20.63 5.39
N MET A 38 12.82 19.81 6.05
CA MET A 38 11.91 18.89 5.36
C MET A 38 10.81 19.59 4.55
N PRO A 39 10.03 20.54 5.09
CA PRO A 39 9.05 21.28 4.29
C PRO A 39 9.67 21.89 3.03
N ILE A 40 10.90 22.40 3.13
CA ILE A 40 11.61 23.04 2.02
C ILE A 40 11.92 22.02 0.92
N LEU A 41 12.50 20.87 1.29
CA LEU A 41 12.82 19.81 0.34
C LEU A 41 11.53 19.31 -0.35
N ILE A 42 10.44 19.18 0.41
CA ILE A 42 9.13 18.81 -0.12
C ILE A 42 8.62 19.87 -1.12
N PHE A 43 8.55 21.15 -0.73
CA PHE A 43 8.02 22.20 -1.59
C PHE A 43 8.88 22.44 -2.83
N THR A 44 10.20 22.33 -2.72
CA THR A 44 11.12 22.44 -3.87
C THR A 44 10.95 21.27 -4.84
N ALA A 45 10.87 20.03 -4.34
CA ALA A 45 10.59 18.85 -5.16
C ALA A 45 9.23 18.97 -5.88
N VAL A 46 8.18 19.40 -5.16
CA VAL A 46 6.85 19.64 -5.72
C VAL A 46 6.88 20.76 -6.77
N ALA A 47 7.60 21.85 -6.52
CA ALA A 47 7.73 22.96 -7.47
C ALA A 47 8.45 22.53 -8.75
N LEU A 48 9.56 21.78 -8.63
CA LEU A 48 10.29 21.23 -9.77
C LEU A 48 9.42 20.27 -10.58
N LEU A 49 8.65 19.41 -9.92
CA LEU A 49 7.70 18.52 -10.58
C LEU A 49 6.60 19.30 -11.30
N PHE A 50 6.04 20.32 -10.66
CA PHE A 50 5.01 21.17 -11.27
C PHE A 50 5.54 21.87 -12.54
N ILE A 51 6.75 22.41 -12.50
CA ILE A 51 7.41 22.99 -13.67
C ILE A 51 7.63 21.93 -14.75
N LEU A 52 8.13 20.75 -14.37
CA LEU A 52 8.37 19.64 -15.29
C LEU A 52 7.07 19.23 -16.02
N LEU A 53 5.97 19.05 -15.31
CA LEU A 53 4.71 18.57 -15.88
C LEU A 53 3.94 19.65 -16.66
N THR A 54 4.06 20.93 -16.28
CA THR A 54 3.29 22.01 -16.91
C THR A 54 4.04 22.72 -18.04
N LYS A 55 5.36 22.89 -17.93
CA LYS A 55 6.15 23.71 -18.86
C LYS A 55 6.94 22.90 -19.89
N THR A 56 7.30 21.65 -19.60
CA THR A 56 8.17 20.88 -20.50
C THR A 56 7.40 20.15 -21.60
N ARG A 57 8.12 19.73 -22.65
CA ARG A 57 7.59 18.88 -23.72
C ARG A 57 7.18 17.49 -23.20
N LEU A 58 7.91 16.96 -22.21
CA LEU A 58 7.60 15.68 -21.58
C LEU A 58 6.23 15.74 -20.91
N GLY A 59 5.98 16.77 -20.09
CA GLY A 59 4.69 16.97 -19.42
C GLY A 59 3.49 17.13 -20.37
N ARG A 60 3.69 17.76 -21.55
CA ARG A 60 2.64 17.82 -22.59
C ARG A 60 2.34 16.45 -23.20
N ARG A 61 3.37 15.65 -23.48
CA ARG A 61 3.20 14.26 -23.97
C ARG A 61 2.51 13.38 -22.94
N MET A 62 2.86 13.53 -21.66
CA MET A 62 2.22 12.80 -20.56
C MET A 62 0.71 13.08 -20.48
N ARG A 63 0.29 14.35 -20.57
CA ARG A 63 -1.14 14.70 -20.59
C ARG A 63 -1.88 14.16 -21.82
N ALA A 64 -1.28 14.27 -23.01
CA ALA A 64 -1.88 13.71 -24.22
C ALA A 64 -2.08 12.18 -24.14
N VAL A 65 -1.09 11.46 -23.59
CA VAL A 65 -1.18 10.02 -23.36
C VAL A 65 -2.20 9.66 -22.28
N ALA A 66 -2.33 10.50 -21.23
CA ALA A 66 -3.31 10.32 -20.18
C ALA A 66 -4.75 10.54 -20.66
N ASP A 67 -4.96 11.47 -21.61
CA ASP A 67 -6.27 11.76 -22.18
C ASP A 67 -6.72 10.65 -23.14
N ASN A 68 -5.87 10.29 -24.12
CA ASN A 68 -6.14 9.20 -25.04
C ASN A 68 -4.84 8.60 -25.58
N PRO A 69 -4.40 7.43 -25.09
CA PRO A 69 -3.15 6.82 -25.52
C PRO A 69 -3.16 6.45 -27.01
N ASP A 70 -4.30 6.03 -27.55
CA ASP A 70 -4.42 5.62 -28.96
C ASP A 70 -4.29 6.83 -29.90
N LEU A 71 -4.95 7.95 -29.56
CA LEU A 71 -4.84 9.21 -30.29
C LEU A 71 -3.43 9.82 -30.17
N ALA A 72 -2.80 9.68 -29.00
CA ALA A 72 -1.42 10.10 -28.78
C ALA A 72 -0.47 9.28 -29.66
N ALA A 73 -0.67 7.96 -29.74
CA ALA A 73 0.10 7.07 -30.61
C ALA A 73 -0.07 7.42 -32.09
N SER A 74 -1.30 7.68 -32.55
CA SER A 74 -1.55 8.11 -33.94
C SER A 74 -0.92 9.47 -34.26
N SER A 75 -0.70 10.31 -33.24
CA SER A 75 0.00 11.60 -33.35
C SER A 75 1.53 11.49 -33.26
N GLY A 76 2.08 10.26 -33.28
CA GLY A 76 3.53 9.99 -33.25
C GLY A 76 4.17 10.08 -31.86
N ILE A 77 3.37 10.07 -30.78
CA ILE A 77 3.88 10.03 -29.41
C ILE A 77 4.13 8.57 -29.02
N ASN A 78 5.35 8.25 -28.59
CA ASN A 78 5.66 6.92 -28.06
C ASN A 78 5.03 6.75 -26.67
N VAL A 79 3.83 6.15 -26.62
CA VAL A 79 3.05 5.90 -25.41
C VAL A 79 3.84 5.09 -24.38
N GLU A 80 4.47 3.98 -24.80
CA GLU A 80 5.25 3.12 -23.93
C GLU A 80 6.41 3.90 -23.29
N GLY A 81 7.13 4.70 -24.08
CA GLY A 81 8.21 5.55 -23.58
C GLY A 81 7.73 6.58 -22.55
N VAL A 82 6.58 7.21 -22.79
CA VAL A 82 5.97 8.17 -21.87
C VAL A 82 5.56 7.48 -20.57
N GLN A 83 4.89 6.32 -20.64
CA GLN A 83 4.50 5.54 -19.46
C GLN A 83 5.71 5.11 -18.62
N MET A 84 6.79 4.65 -19.27
CA MET A 84 8.05 4.28 -18.58
C MET A 84 8.70 5.48 -17.88
N THR A 85 8.78 6.64 -18.54
CA THR A 85 9.31 7.85 -17.90
C THR A 85 8.44 8.34 -16.75
N SER A 86 7.12 8.20 -16.86
CA SER A 86 6.17 8.52 -15.79
C SER A 86 6.40 7.61 -14.59
N ALA A 87 6.54 6.30 -14.81
CA ALA A 87 6.81 5.33 -13.77
C ALA A 87 8.15 5.60 -13.06
N PHE A 88 9.20 5.90 -13.82
CA PHE A 88 10.51 6.27 -13.27
C PHE A 88 10.43 7.54 -12.41
N LEU A 89 9.82 8.61 -12.92
CA LEU A 89 9.69 9.86 -12.18
C LEU A 89 8.85 9.69 -10.91
N SER A 90 7.75 8.94 -11.00
CA SER A 90 6.90 8.64 -9.85
C SER A 90 7.64 7.80 -8.80
N ALA A 91 8.38 6.76 -9.21
CA ALA A 91 9.17 5.94 -8.29
C ALA A 91 10.26 6.75 -7.59
N GLY A 92 10.95 7.64 -8.33
CA GLY A 92 11.96 8.53 -7.76
C GLY A 92 11.39 9.51 -6.73
N LEU A 93 10.23 10.10 -7.01
CA LEU A 93 9.52 10.98 -6.06
C LEU A 93 9.02 10.23 -4.83
N SER A 94 8.47 9.03 -5.01
CA SER A 94 8.05 8.18 -3.88
C SER A 94 9.25 7.77 -3.01
N GLY A 95 10.39 7.44 -3.62
CA GLY A 95 11.63 7.15 -2.91
C GLY A 95 12.14 8.35 -2.11
N MET A 96 12.11 9.55 -2.69
CA MET A 96 12.43 10.79 -2.00
C MET A 96 11.48 11.05 -0.83
N GLY A 97 10.17 10.86 -1.01
CA GLY A 97 9.18 10.95 0.05
C GLY A 97 9.42 9.95 1.18
N GLY A 98 9.82 8.72 0.85
CA GLY A 98 10.21 7.69 1.82
C GLY A 98 11.47 8.07 2.62
N ALA A 99 12.49 8.61 1.96
CA ALA A 99 13.72 9.10 2.61
C ALA A 99 13.42 10.25 3.59
N ILE A 100 12.60 11.22 3.16
CA ILE A 100 12.12 12.32 4.01
C ILE A 100 11.37 11.77 5.23
N PHE A 101 10.46 10.83 5.01
CA PHE A 101 9.65 10.25 6.07
C PHE A 101 10.50 9.47 7.09
N ALA A 102 11.49 8.69 6.62
CA ALA A 102 12.39 7.91 7.46
C ALA A 102 13.28 8.75 8.39
N MET A 103 13.55 10.02 8.04
CA MET A 103 14.25 10.95 8.92
C MET A 103 13.38 11.47 10.07
N THR A 104 12.05 11.40 9.95
CA THR A 104 11.12 11.97 10.95
C THR A 104 10.58 10.94 11.94
N LEU A 105 10.44 9.68 11.52
CA LEU A 105 9.82 8.62 12.30
C LEU A 105 10.61 7.33 12.10
N ARG A 106 10.64 6.51 13.16
CA ARG A 106 11.22 5.17 13.08
C ARG A 106 10.47 4.35 12.03
N PHE A 107 11.19 3.97 10.97
CA PHE A 107 10.62 3.18 9.89
C PHE A 107 10.53 1.71 10.32
N THR A 108 9.33 1.13 10.31
CA THR A 108 9.13 -0.31 10.48
C THR A 108 8.56 -0.87 9.17
N PRO A 109 8.67 -2.17 8.87
CA PRO A 109 8.12 -2.74 7.65
C PRO A 109 6.62 -2.47 7.44
N GLU A 110 5.88 -2.15 8.51
CA GLU A 110 4.45 -1.83 8.45
C GLU A 110 4.14 -0.36 8.12
N THR A 111 5.10 0.57 8.30
CA THR A 111 4.87 2.02 8.07
C THR A 111 4.50 2.33 6.62
N ALA A 112 5.04 1.60 5.65
CA ALA A 112 4.70 1.79 4.24
C ALA A 112 3.19 1.58 3.99
N PHE A 113 2.58 0.59 4.66
CA PHE A 113 1.16 0.28 4.51
C PHE A 113 0.25 1.31 5.20
N THR A 114 0.69 1.91 6.30
CA THR A 114 -0.08 2.94 7.01
C THR A 114 -0.11 4.28 6.24
N LEU A 115 0.88 4.55 5.38
CA LEU A 115 0.95 5.73 4.52
C LEU A 115 0.22 5.57 3.18
N LEU A 116 0.10 4.34 2.70
CA LEU A 116 -0.50 4.04 1.40
C LEU A 116 -1.98 4.48 1.34
N LEU A 117 -2.74 4.28 2.41
CA LEU A 117 -4.16 4.62 2.45
C LEU A 117 -4.43 6.15 2.53
N PRO A 118 -3.76 6.94 3.39
CA PRO A 118 -3.90 8.40 3.36
C PRO A 118 -3.47 9.02 2.03
N ALA A 119 -2.47 8.45 1.35
CA ALA A 119 -2.04 8.93 0.03
C ALA A 119 -3.16 8.83 -1.02
N PHE A 120 -3.98 7.77 -0.99
CA PHE A 120 -5.15 7.67 -1.86
C PHE A 120 -6.20 8.74 -1.55
N ALA A 121 -6.44 9.05 -0.28
CA ALA A 121 -7.35 10.13 0.10
C ALA A 121 -6.88 11.49 -0.46
N ILE A 122 -5.58 11.76 -0.39
CA ILE A 122 -4.97 12.99 -0.95
C ILE A 122 -5.18 13.08 -2.46
N ILE A 123 -4.90 12.01 -3.20
CA ILE A 123 -5.02 11.98 -4.67
C ILE A 123 -6.48 12.19 -5.09
N VAL A 124 -7.41 11.57 -4.38
CA VAL A 124 -8.83 11.65 -4.69
C VAL A 124 -9.40 13.02 -4.38
N LEU A 125 -9.10 13.54 -3.19
CA LEU A 125 -9.51 14.88 -2.80
C LEU A 125 -8.97 15.93 -3.79
N GLY A 126 -7.73 15.73 -4.22
CA GLY A 126 -7.05 16.58 -5.19
C GLY A 126 -7.46 16.39 -6.64
N THR A 127 -8.35 15.43 -6.96
CA THR A 127 -8.69 15.00 -8.32
C THR A 127 -7.52 14.33 -9.06
N ILE A 128 -7.77 13.17 -9.65
CA ILE A 128 -6.76 12.42 -10.44
C ILE A 128 -6.33 13.30 -11.62
N GLY A 129 -5.02 13.56 -11.73
CA GLY A 129 -4.43 14.37 -12.80
C GLY A 129 -4.27 15.87 -12.49
N SER A 130 -4.76 16.37 -11.34
CA SER A 130 -4.59 17.78 -10.93
C SER A 130 -3.49 17.96 -9.88
N ILE A 131 -2.30 18.40 -10.30
CA ILE A 131 -1.18 18.67 -9.38
C ILE A 131 -1.55 19.72 -8.31
N PRO A 132 -2.15 20.88 -8.66
CA PRO A 132 -2.54 21.87 -7.65
C PRO A 132 -3.59 21.31 -6.68
N GLY A 133 -4.53 20.51 -7.19
CA GLY A 133 -5.53 19.85 -6.36
C GLY A 133 -4.88 18.88 -5.37
N VAL A 134 -3.91 18.07 -5.79
CA VAL A 134 -3.16 17.15 -4.90
C VAL A 134 -2.39 17.89 -3.81
N ILE A 135 -1.81 19.05 -4.10
CA ILE A 135 -1.13 19.90 -3.09
C ILE A 135 -2.13 20.42 -2.06
N VAL A 136 -3.28 20.93 -2.51
CA VAL A 136 -4.32 21.40 -1.60
C VAL A 136 -4.89 20.22 -0.79
N GLY A 137 -5.10 19.07 -1.43
CA GLY A 137 -5.57 17.85 -0.81
C GLY A 137 -4.62 17.34 0.28
N SER A 138 -3.31 17.37 0.05
CA SER A 138 -2.30 16.96 1.04
C SER A 138 -2.25 17.91 2.24
N LEU A 139 -2.38 19.22 2.00
CA LEU A 139 -2.46 20.21 3.06
C LEU A 139 -3.73 20.04 3.90
N ILE A 140 -4.89 19.83 3.27
CA ILE A 140 -6.16 19.61 3.98
C ILE A 140 -6.07 18.33 4.81
N VAL A 141 -5.64 17.22 4.22
CA VAL A 141 -5.53 15.93 4.93
C VAL A 141 -4.52 16.02 6.08
N GLY A 142 -3.37 16.65 5.86
CA GLY A 142 -2.36 16.89 6.89
C GLY A 142 -2.88 17.77 8.02
N PHE A 143 -3.59 18.85 7.69
CA PHE A 143 -4.21 19.76 8.66
C PHE A 143 -5.31 19.09 9.47
N VAL A 144 -6.21 18.35 8.81
CA VAL A 144 -7.26 17.57 9.47
C VAL A 144 -6.64 16.59 10.45
N ARG A 145 -5.60 15.86 10.05
CA ARG A 145 -4.90 14.92 10.94
C ARG A 145 -4.27 15.65 12.12
N ALA A 146 -3.54 16.75 11.87
CA ALA A 146 -2.86 17.53 12.90
C ALA A 146 -3.83 18.14 13.92
N LEU A 147 -4.97 18.67 13.47
CA LEU A 147 -6.00 19.22 14.36
C LEU A 147 -6.81 18.14 15.08
N SER A 148 -7.07 17.02 14.43
CA SER A 148 -7.93 15.98 15.00
C SER A 148 -7.35 15.37 16.27
N SER A 149 -6.02 15.17 16.33
CA SER A 149 -5.39 14.52 17.47
C SER A 149 -5.58 15.31 18.78
N PRO A 150 -5.23 16.61 18.89
CA PRO A 150 -5.49 17.40 20.10
C PRO A 150 -6.97 17.48 20.48
N ILE A 151 -7.87 17.62 19.50
CA ILE A 151 -9.32 17.70 19.74
C ILE A 151 -9.84 16.38 20.31
N LEU A 152 -9.45 15.25 19.71
CA LEU A 152 -9.86 13.92 20.16
C LEU A 152 -9.30 13.57 21.54
N ILE A 153 -8.07 13.99 21.86
CA ILE A 153 -7.52 13.88 23.22
C ILE A 153 -8.39 14.67 24.20
N GLY A 154 -8.71 15.92 23.86
CA GLY A 154 -9.52 16.82 24.69
C GLY A 154 -10.94 16.31 24.95
N ILE A 155 -11.56 15.65 23.96
CA ILE A 155 -12.91 15.05 24.09
C ILE A 155 -12.87 13.69 24.79
N GLY A 156 -11.84 12.87 24.51
CA GLY A 156 -11.73 11.50 25.00
C GLY A 156 -11.47 11.41 26.50
N TYR A 157 -10.60 12.28 27.03
CA TYR A 157 -10.19 12.25 28.44
C TYR A 157 -11.36 12.47 29.43
N PRO A 158 -12.25 13.46 29.25
CA PRO A 158 -13.43 13.65 30.11
C PRO A 158 -14.44 12.50 30.07
N LEU A 159 -14.49 11.74 28.97
CA LEU A 159 -15.42 10.62 28.78
C LEU A 159 -14.86 9.28 29.31
N GLY A 160 -13.67 9.28 29.92
CA GLY A 160 -12.98 8.05 30.33
C GLY A 160 -12.51 7.20 29.15
N ARG A 161 -12.38 7.80 27.95
CA ARG A 161 -12.02 7.12 26.69
C ARG A 161 -10.59 7.47 26.30
N SER A 162 -9.60 6.87 26.94
CA SER A 162 -8.18 7.11 26.62
C SER A 162 -7.79 6.74 25.18
N ASN A 163 -8.46 5.74 24.60
CA ASN A 163 -8.20 5.27 23.23
C ASN A 163 -8.93 6.08 22.14
N TYR A 164 -9.61 7.18 22.47
CA TYR A 164 -10.32 8.02 21.47
C TYR A 164 -9.35 8.68 20.48
N THR A 165 -8.08 8.81 20.85
CA THR A 165 -6.99 9.32 20.01
C THR A 165 -6.75 8.45 18.78
N ALA A 166 -7.07 7.15 18.84
CA ALA A 166 -6.92 6.25 17.71
C ALA A 166 -7.81 6.65 16.51
N LEU A 167 -8.88 7.43 16.75
CA LEU A 167 -9.74 7.96 15.68
C LEU A 167 -9.06 9.05 14.84
N ASP A 168 -7.87 9.55 15.20
CA ASP A 168 -7.11 10.52 14.39
C ASP A 168 -6.84 9.97 12.97
N GLY A 169 -6.57 8.68 12.88
CA GLY A 169 -6.29 7.98 11.63
C GLY A 169 -7.52 7.87 10.74
N VAL A 170 -8.73 8.02 11.29
CA VAL A 170 -10.01 7.92 10.58
C VAL A 170 -10.42 9.24 9.93
N MET A 171 -10.02 10.36 10.53
CA MET A 171 -10.51 11.69 10.12
C MET A 171 -10.24 12.00 8.64
N PRO A 172 -9.05 11.74 8.07
CA PRO A 172 -8.82 11.92 6.64
C PRO A 172 -9.84 11.22 5.74
N TYR A 173 -10.25 10.00 6.10
CA TYR A 173 -11.19 9.19 5.32
C TYR A 173 -12.64 9.68 5.46
N ILE A 174 -13.04 10.10 6.66
CA ILE A 174 -14.37 10.71 6.86
C ILE A 174 -14.48 11.99 6.04
N PHE A 175 -13.47 12.85 6.12
CA PHE A 175 -13.44 14.10 5.34
C PHE A 175 -13.41 13.82 3.84
N LEU A 176 -12.64 12.81 3.40
CA LEU A 176 -12.64 12.37 2.00
C LEU A 176 -14.05 12.00 1.53
N ILE A 177 -14.72 11.10 2.25
CA ILE A 177 -16.07 10.62 1.88
C ILE A 177 -17.05 11.78 1.88
N ALA A 178 -17.02 12.64 2.91
CA ALA A 178 -17.88 13.82 3.00
C ALA A 178 -17.67 14.77 1.82
N ILE A 179 -16.42 15.03 1.42
CA ILE A 179 -16.12 15.91 0.30
C ILE A 179 -16.55 15.28 -1.02
N LEU A 180 -16.33 13.97 -1.24
CA LEU A 180 -16.80 13.30 -2.45
C LEU A 180 -18.33 13.25 -2.56
N MET A 181 -19.04 13.18 -1.43
CA MET A 181 -20.50 13.25 -1.44
C MET A 181 -21.02 14.62 -1.90
N ILE A 182 -20.27 15.70 -1.61
CA ILE A 182 -20.63 17.08 -2.01
C ILE A 182 -20.08 17.39 -3.42
N MET A 183 -18.84 16.98 -3.69
CA MET A 183 -18.06 17.27 -4.89
C MET A 183 -17.44 15.95 -5.42
N PRO A 184 -18.19 15.17 -6.22
CA PRO A 184 -17.78 13.82 -6.65
C PRO A 184 -16.53 13.79 -7.54
N GLU A 185 -16.23 14.88 -8.23
CA GLU A 185 -15.04 15.00 -9.09
C GLU A 185 -13.81 15.53 -8.32
N GLY A 186 -13.94 15.82 -7.02
CA GLY A 186 -12.89 16.39 -6.17
C GLY A 186 -12.72 17.90 -6.32
N ILE A 187 -11.82 18.48 -5.51
CA ILE A 187 -11.61 19.94 -5.45
C ILE A 187 -10.85 20.44 -6.70
N GLY A 188 -10.01 19.60 -7.29
CA GLY A 188 -9.20 19.96 -8.45
C GLY A 188 -10.03 20.26 -9.69
N ASP A 189 -11.08 19.47 -9.94
CA ASP A 189 -11.99 19.71 -11.07
C ASP A 189 -12.79 21.00 -10.90
N ALA A 190 -13.32 21.25 -9.69
CA ALA A 190 -14.03 22.48 -9.36
C ALA A 190 -13.14 23.72 -9.59
N TYR A 191 -11.85 23.63 -9.26
CA TYR A 191 -10.88 24.69 -9.54
C TYR A 191 -10.67 24.92 -11.03
N GLU A 192 -10.55 23.87 -11.84
CA GLU A 192 -10.41 24.01 -13.31
C GLU A 192 -11.68 24.58 -13.95
N LYS A 193 -12.88 24.12 -13.57
CA LYS A 193 -14.15 24.70 -14.05
C LYS A 193 -14.25 26.19 -13.73
N TRP A 194 -13.98 26.56 -12.48
CA TRP A 194 -13.97 27.95 -12.06
C TRP A 194 -12.93 28.80 -12.81
N LYS A 195 -11.74 28.24 -13.06
CA LYS A 195 -10.67 28.90 -13.81
C LYS A 195 -11.10 29.12 -15.27
N VAL A 196 -11.72 28.13 -15.91
CA VAL A 196 -12.26 28.25 -17.28
C VAL A 196 -13.35 29.31 -17.33
N ASP A 197 -14.31 29.28 -16.42
CA ASP A 197 -15.40 30.28 -16.36
C ASP A 197 -14.89 31.69 -16.14
N ARG A 198 -13.90 31.85 -15.26
CA ARG A 198 -13.23 33.14 -15.04
C ARG A 198 -12.54 33.63 -16.31
N LEU A 199 -11.83 32.75 -17.02
CA LEU A 199 -11.15 33.11 -18.26
C LEU A 199 -12.15 33.47 -19.35
N ARG A 200 -13.28 32.75 -19.46
CA ARG A 200 -14.39 33.07 -20.36
C ARG A 200 -14.97 34.46 -20.08
N LYS A 201 -15.33 34.74 -18.82
CA LYS A 201 -15.83 36.07 -18.41
C LYS A 201 -14.82 37.20 -18.66
N ARG A 202 -13.52 36.91 -18.54
CA ARG A 202 -12.45 37.87 -18.86
C ARG A 202 -12.24 38.06 -20.36
N ALA A 203 -12.53 37.06 -21.18
CA ALA A 203 -12.49 37.15 -22.64
C ALA A 203 -13.68 37.94 -23.20
N GLU A 204 -14.82 37.92 -22.51
CA GLU A 204 -16.01 38.74 -22.83
C GLU A 204 -15.83 40.24 -22.49
N ASP A 205 -14.82 40.60 -21.69
CA ASP A 205 -14.53 41.99 -21.32
C ASP A 205 -13.64 42.66 -22.38
N ASP A 206 -14.25 43.38 -23.33
CA ASP A 206 -13.61 44.08 -24.47
C ASP A 206 -12.76 45.31 -24.08
N SER A 207 -12.59 45.61 -22.79
CA SER A 207 -11.83 46.78 -22.33
C SER A 207 -10.32 46.67 -22.58
N VAL A 208 -9.76 47.56 -23.41
CA VAL A 208 -8.31 47.63 -23.66
C VAL A 208 -7.58 48.09 -22.39
N PRO A 209 -6.57 47.35 -21.89
CA PRO A 209 -5.85 47.72 -20.67
C PRO A 209 -5.09 49.05 -20.83
N SER A 210 -5.13 49.89 -19.79
CA SER A 210 -4.51 51.23 -19.80
C SER A 210 -2.98 51.18 -19.66
N ASN A 211 -2.24 51.67 -20.65
CA ASN A 211 -0.77 51.71 -20.62
C ASN A 211 -0.21 52.62 -19.52
N LYS A 212 -0.90 53.72 -19.20
CA LYS A 212 -0.49 54.65 -18.12
C LYS A 212 -0.61 53.99 -16.76
N LEU A 213 -1.69 53.25 -16.52
CA LEU A 213 -1.90 52.52 -15.27
C LEU A 213 -0.90 51.36 -15.14
N GLY A 214 -0.61 50.65 -16.24
CA GLY A 214 0.41 49.61 -16.29
C GLY A 214 1.81 50.13 -15.96
N ALA A 215 2.21 51.25 -16.56
CA ALA A 215 3.49 51.88 -16.26
C ALA A 215 3.57 52.38 -14.80
N ALA A 216 2.50 52.98 -14.28
CA ALA A 216 2.45 53.41 -12.87
C ALA A 216 2.63 52.22 -11.90
N LEU A 217 1.97 51.09 -12.18
CA LEU A 217 2.13 49.86 -11.41
C LEU A 217 3.54 49.28 -11.54
N ALA A 218 4.18 49.42 -12.70
CA ALA A 218 5.54 48.94 -12.94
C ALA A 218 6.60 49.71 -12.14
N PHE A 219 6.45 51.04 -12.03
CA PHE A 219 7.34 51.88 -11.21
C PHE A 219 7.09 51.73 -9.71
N SER A 220 5.87 51.35 -9.31
CA SER A 220 5.56 51.08 -7.91
C SER A 220 6.29 49.81 -7.41
N PRO A 221 6.43 49.62 -6.09
CA PRO A 221 6.96 48.38 -5.53
C PRO A 221 6.19 47.11 -5.96
N LEU A 222 4.92 47.27 -6.35
CA LEU A 222 4.09 46.19 -6.89
C LEU A 222 4.58 45.70 -8.27
N GLY A 223 5.45 46.47 -8.94
CA GLY A 223 6.14 46.05 -10.16
C GLY A 223 7.02 44.82 -9.93
N ALA A 224 7.64 44.69 -8.75
CA ALA A 224 8.39 43.49 -8.36
C ALA A 224 7.47 42.24 -8.33
N LEU A 225 6.20 42.42 -7.93
CA LEU A 225 5.20 41.35 -7.94
C LEU A 225 4.51 41.18 -9.30
N GLY A 226 4.97 41.88 -10.35
CA GLY A 226 4.40 41.76 -11.70
C GLY A 226 3.01 42.40 -11.87
N ALA A 227 2.61 43.34 -11.00
CA ALA A 227 1.30 43.98 -11.04
C ALA A 227 0.98 44.66 -12.38
N HIS A 228 1.98 45.25 -13.05
CA HIS A 228 1.81 45.83 -14.38
C HIS A 228 1.44 44.79 -15.43
N LYS A 229 1.99 43.58 -15.36
CA LYS A 229 1.64 42.48 -16.28
C LYS A 229 0.25 41.93 -16.02
N PHE A 230 -0.17 41.85 -14.76
CA PHE A 230 -1.55 41.50 -14.44
C PHE A 230 -2.54 42.52 -14.99
N GLN A 231 -2.21 43.81 -14.88
CA GLN A 231 -3.02 44.89 -15.45
C GLN A 231 -3.03 44.86 -16.99
N GLN A 232 -1.91 44.50 -17.63
CA GLN A 232 -1.78 44.33 -19.08
C GLN A 232 -2.31 42.97 -19.60
N ARG A 233 -3.08 42.23 -18.80
CA ARG A 233 -3.64 40.90 -19.13
C ARG A 233 -2.57 39.83 -19.48
N GLN A 234 -1.29 40.08 -19.19
CA GLN A 234 -0.18 39.15 -19.36
C GLN A 234 0.05 38.33 -18.07
N ALA A 235 -0.97 37.58 -17.64
CA ALA A 235 -0.98 36.90 -16.35
C ALA A 235 0.17 35.90 -16.17
N SER A 236 0.61 35.21 -17.23
CA SER A 236 1.72 34.25 -17.15
C SER A 236 3.03 34.90 -16.70
N ARG A 237 3.33 36.10 -17.21
CA ARG A 237 4.54 36.85 -16.84
C ARG A 237 4.42 37.51 -15.48
N GLY A 238 3.25 38.07 -15.18
CA GLY A 238 2.97 38.60 -13.84
C GLY A 238 3.14 37.52 -12.77
N GLN A 239 2.63 36.32 -13.02
CA GLN A 239 2.82 35.16 -12.15
C GLN A 239 4.29 34.78 -12.00
N SER A 240 5.08 34.75 -13.08
CA SER A 240 6.51 34.43 -12.99
C SER A 240 7.27 35.45 -12.13
N MET A 241 7.04 36.75 -12.31
CA MET A 241 7.67 37.80 -11.51
C MET A 241 7.26 37.68 -10.02
N MET A 242 5.96 37.54 -9.76
CA MET A 242 5.42 37.30 -8.43
C MET A 242 6.04 36.08 -7.74
N ILE A 243 6.10 34.93 -8.43
CA ILE A 243 6.66 33.70 -7.89
C ILE A 243 8.13 33.87 -7.53
N VAL A 244 8.92 34.49 -8.41
CA VAL A 244 10.37 34.68 -8.18
C VAL A 244 10.62 35.61 -6.99
N THR A 245 9.88 36.71 -6.87
CA THR A 245 10.00 37.66 -5.76
C THR A 245 9.54 37.06 -4.43
N ILE A 246 8.40 36.34 -4.42
CA ILE A 246 7.91 35.65 -3.22
C ILE A 246 8.85 34.50 -2.83
N ALA A 247 9.39 33.75 -3.80
CA ALA A 247 10.34 32.69 -3.54
C ALA A 247 11.60 33.22 -2.85
N ALA A 248 12.12 34.38 -3.28
CA ALA A 248 13.26 35.02 -2.62
C ALA A 248 12.96 35.35 -1.14
N TYR A 249 11.75 35.80 -0.82
CA TYR A 249 11.32 36.06 0.57
C TYR A 249 11.33 34.78 1.40
N PHE A 250 10.68 33.75 0.87
CA PHE A 250 10.57 32.47 1.55
C PHE A 250 11.94 31.84 1.77
N ILE A 251 12.84 31.90 0.76
CA ILE A 251 14.22 31.43 0.87
C ILE A 251 14.92 32.11 2.05
N LYS A 252 14.84 33.45 2.17
CA LYS A 252 15.45 34.17 3.30
C LYS A 252 14.85 33.79 4.65
N ARG A 253 13.52 33.73 4.74
CA ARG A 253 12.87 33.32 6.00
C ARG A 253 13.30 31.91 6.43
N MET A 254 13.53 31.04 5.45
CA MET A 254 14.03 29.69 5.62
C MET A 254 15.49 29.66 6.06
N THR A 255 16.37 30.37 5.36
CA THR A 255 17.81 30.40 5.70
C THR A 255 18.04 31.03 7.05
N ASP A 256 17.21 32.01 7.44
CA ASP A 256 17.23 32.62 8.78
C ASP A 256 16.83 31.64 9.86
N PHE A 257 15.78 30.87 9.61
CA PHE A 257 15.34 29.85 10.54
C PHE A 257 16.40 28.76 10.72
N ILE A 258 16.99 28.30 9.61
CA ILE A 258 18.06 27.30 9.62
C ILE A 258 19.29 27.86 10.32
N GLY A 259 19.75 29.06 9.94
CA GLY A 259 20.87 29.76 10.56
C GLY A 259 20.68 29.88 12.08
N ALA A 260 19.58 30.50 12.52
CA ALA A 260 19.33 30.76 13.94
C ALA A 260 19.19 29.51 14.83
N ASN A 261 18.74 28.39 14.28
CA ASN A 261 18.56 27.13 15.00
C ASN A 261 19.65 26.09 14.69
N SER A 262 20.76 26.51 14.10
CA SER A 262 21.92 25.66 13.80
C SER A 262 23.17 26.15 14.52
N PHE A 263 24.32 25.52 14.23
CA PHE A 263 25.63 25.92 14.70
C PHE A 263 26.34 26.89 13.74
N SER A 264 25.58 27.57 12.88
CA SER A 264 26.07 28.66 12.03
C SER A 264 26.74 29.75 12.87
N ASP A 265 27.75 30.41 12.31
CA ASP A 265 28.50 31.44 13.03
C ASP A 265 27.59 32.57 13.53
N GLY A 266 27.68 32.89 14.81
CA GLY A 266 26.83 33.89 15.49
C GLY A 266 25.37 33.47 15.72
N ALA A 267 24.97 32.22 15.46
CA ALA A 267 23.61 31.74 15.70
C ALA A 267 23.31 31.50 17.20
N CYS A 268 22.17 32.00 17.67
CA CYS A 268 21.71 31.83 19.05
C CYS A 268 20.20 31.52 19.07
N SER A 269 19.88 30.26 19.35
CA SER A 269 18.52 29.74 19.54
C SER A 269 17.87 30.30 20.80
N GLN A 270 16.56 30.08 20.97
CA GLN A 270 15.83 30.54 22.16
C GLN A 270 16.49 30.08 23.46
N THR A 271 16.98 28.84 23.50
CA THR A 271 17.70 28.28 24.65
C THR A 271 19.02 29.00 24.95
N CYS A 272 19.76 29.38 23.90
CA CYS A 272 20.96 30.20 24.03
C CYS A 272 20.61 31.60 24.59
N GLN A 273 19.51 32.21 24.12
CA GLN A 273 19.04 33.52 24.60
C GLN A 273 18.56 33.49 26.05
N ASP A 274 17.96 32.38 26.48
CA ASP A 274 17.45 32.20 27.84
C ASP A 274 18.57 31.85 28.85
N THR A 275 19.79 31.55 28.38
CA THR A 275 20.92 31.17 29.24
C THR A 275 21.90 32.34 29.41
N GLU A 276 21.97 32.92 30.61
CA GLU A 276 22.88 34.04 30.89
C GLU A 276 24.36 33.67 30.66
N GLY A 277 25.07 34.49 29.87
CA GLY A 277 26.50 34.33 29.61
C GLY A 277 26.86 33.50 28.36
N ILE A 278 25.87 33.03 27.61
CA ILE A 278 26.07 32.28 26.36
C ILE A 278 25.59 33.12 25.17
N ASN A 279 26.45 33.27 24.16
CA ASN A 279 26.17 34.11 22.99
C ASN A 279 25.96 33.31 21.69
N SER A 280 26.21 31.99 21.70
CA SER A 280 25.98 31.14 20.53
C SER A 280 25.55 29.71 20.89
N ASN A 281 24.88 29.05 19.95
CA ASN A 281 24.50 27.63 20.06
C ASN A 281 25.71 26.71 20.17
N LEU A 282 26.84 27.07 19.53
CA LEU A 282 28.07 26.29 19.63
C LEU A 282 28.70 26.42 21.02
N GLN A 283 28.67 27.61 21.63
CA GLN A 283 29.13 27.82 23.00
C GLN A 283 28.26 27.05 24.02
N LEU A 284 26.97 26.87 23.73
CA LEU A 284 26.09 26.03 24.54
C LEU A 284 26.54 24.56 24.56
N LEU A 285 27.14 24.07 23.46
CA LEU A 285 27.60 22.69 23.33
C LEU A 285 29.03 22.50 23.85
N THR A 286 29.96 23.38 23.46
CA THR A 286 31.40 23.22 23.76
C THR A 286 31.80 23.88 25.08
N GLY A 287 30.97 24.78 25.62
CA GLY A 287 31.32 25.64 26.76
C GLY A 287 32.38 26.69 26.44
N ARG A 288 32.87 26.78 25.19
CA ARG A 288 33.90 27.70 24.75
C ARG A 288 33.31 28.82 23.90
N SER A 289 33.75 30.06 24.14
CA SER A 289 33.27 31.26 23.44
C SER A 289 34.04 31.58 22.15
N ASP A 290 35.03 30.77 21.78
CA ASP A 290 35.90 30.98 20.62
C ASP A 290 35.29 30.51 19.29
N GLY A 291 34.09 29.94 19.32
CA GLY A 291 33.35 29.55 18.13
C GLY A 291 34.03 28.43 17.32
N SER A 292 35.01 27.74 17.90
CA SER A 292 35.72 26.64 17.24
C SER A 292 35.23 25.31 17.76
N LEU A 293 35.20 24.29 16.89
CA LEU A 293 35.04 22.90 17.29
C LEU A 293 36.42 22.24 17.34
N ILE A 294 36.68 21.36 18.30
CA ILE A 294 37.91 20.54 18.34
C ILE A 294 37.54 19.05 18.33
N PRO A 295 38.45 18.15 17.89
CA PRO A 295 38.19 16.71 17.87
C PRO A 295 37.81 16.11 19.24
N GLN A 296 38.14 16.78 20.34
CA GLN A 296 37.80 16.38 21.71
C GLN A 296 36.35 16.74 22.11
N ASP A 297 35.63 17.56 21.34
CA ASP A 297 34.23 17.93 21.59
C ASP A 297 33.22 16.87 21.10
N THR A 298 33.73 15.70 20.72
CA THR A 298 32.96 14.58 20.20
C THR A 298 32.12 13.92 21.29
N PRO A 299 30.94 13.38 20.96
CA PRO A 299 30.09 12.69 21.93
C PRO A 299 30.61 11.28 22.27
N PHE A 300 31.66 10.81 21.59
CA PHE A 300 32.15 9.45 21.68
C PHE A 300 33.19 9.31 22.77
N THR A 301 33.08 8.22 23.51
CA THR A 301 33.91 7.89 24.65
C THR A 301 34.47 6.48 24.49
N GLU A 302 35.36 6.06 25.40
CA GLU A 302 35.90 4.70 25.39
C GLU A 302 34.82 3.60 25.44
N SER A 303 33.61 3.89 25.94
CA SER A 303 32.49 2.92 25.92
C SER A 303 31.88 2.69 24.55
N ASP A 304 32.11 3.60 23.59
CA ASP A 304 31.63 3.48 22.21
C ASP A 304 32.62 2.70 21.33
N VAL A 305 33.81 2.37 21.86
CA VAL A 305 34.82 1.57 21.18
C VAL A 305 34.43 0.10 21.29
N PRO A 306 34.22 -0.61 20.17
CA PRO A 306 33.94 -2.04 20.20
C PRO A 306 35.15 -2.82 20.70
N THR A 307 34.93 -4.06 21.14
CA THR A 307 36.05 -4.93 21.53
C THR A 307 37.00 -5.14 20.35
N PRO A 308 38.33 -5.07 20.56
CA PRO A 308 39.31 -5.29 19.51
C PRO A 308 39.06 -6.59 18.75
N PRO A 309 39.20 -6.61 17.41
CA PRO A 309 39.00 -7.82 16.64
C PRO A 309 40.04 -8.89 17.01
N SER A 310 39.68 -10.17 16.85
CA SER A 310 40.46 -11.31 17.38
C SER A 310 41.85 -11.51 16.76
N ASP A 311 42.16 -10.81 15.67
CA ASP A 311 43.44 -10.79 14.97
C ASP A 311 44.41 -9.74 15.56
N VAL A 312 43.95 -8.83 16.41
CA VAL A 312 44.78 -7.90 17.15
C VAL A 312 45.38 -8.61 18.36
N ALA A 313 46.71 -8.56 18.52
CA ALA A 313 47.36 -9.18 19.66
C ALA A 313 46.95 -8.48 20.98
N PRO A 314 46.80 -9.21 22.10
CA PRO A 314 46.31 -8.63 23.36
C PRO A 314 47.11 -7.44 23.90
N TYR A 315 48.40 -7.36 23.60
CA TYR A 315 49.27 -6.24 23.99
C TYR A 315 49.12 -5.00 23.10
N LEU A 316 48.38 -5.09 22.00
CA LEU A 316 48.05 -3.99 21.09
C LEU A 316 46.60 -3.50 21.26
N HIS A 317 45.79 -4.14 22.11
CA HIS A 317 44.39 -3.79 22.32
C HIS A 317 44.19 -2.34 22.76
N GLU A 318 45.01 -1.85 23.70
CA GLU A 318 44.94 -0.46 24.17
C GLU A 318 45.26 0.52 23.05
N GLY A 319 46.33 0.28 22.28
CA GLY A 319 46.72 1.12 21.14
C GLY A 319 45.65 1.15 20.04
N TRP A 320 45.11 -0.03 19.69
CA TRP A 320 44.02 -0.13 18.72
C TRP A 320 42.76 0.61 19.18
N SER A 321 42.38 0.48 20.45
CA SER A 321 41.20 1.17 21.00
C SER A 321 41.35 2.70 20.98
N ALA A 322 42.55 3.20 21.25
CA ALA A 322 42.87 4.62 21.19
C ALA A 322 42.85 5.16 19.75
N ASP A 323 43.43 4.41 18.80
CA ASP A 323 43.42 4.77 17.38
C ASP A 323 42.00 4.76 16.80
N PHE A 324 41.20 3.75 17.15
CA PHE A 324 39.80 3.65 16.72
C PHE A 324 38.97 4.83 17.24
N LEU A 325 39.10 5.17 18.53
CA LEU A 325 38.41 6.32 19.12
C LEU A 325 38.85 7.63 18.45
N ALA A 326 40.14 7.78 18.16
CA ALA A 326 40.67 8.96 17.46
C ALA A 326 40.11 9.08 16.03
N ASP A 327 40.03 7.99 15.28
CA ASP A 327 39.46 7.98 13.93
C ASP A 327 37.97 8.31 13.94
N LEU A 328 37.24 7.79 14.92
CA LEU A 328 35.82 8.04 15.09
C LEU A 328 35.57 9.52 15.43
N ASN A 329 36.39 10.07 16.33
CA ASN A 329 36.37 11.48 16.70
C ASN A 329 36.71 12.41 15.53
N ASN A 330 37.75 12.08 14.75
CA ASN A 330 38.14 12.84 13.57
C ASN A 330 37.08 12.77 12.46
N SER A 331 36.44 11.62 12.27
CA SER A 331 35.37 11.45 11.29
C SER A 331 34.15 12.30 11.63
N TRP A 332 33.73 12.29 12.90
CA TRP A 332 32.66 13.17 13.39
C TRP A 332 33.03 14.65 13.26
N PHE A 333 34.26 15.01 13.61
CA PHE A 333 34.76 16.38 13.50
C PHE A 333 34.73 16.88 12.05
N ASN A 334 35.19 16.06 11.10
CA ASN A 334 35.15 16.39 9.68
C ASN A 334 33.72 16.53 9.18
N LEU A 335 32.81 15.62 9.58
CA LEU A 335 31.39 15.70 9.25
C LEU A 335 30.79 17.03 9.76
N MET A 336 31.04 17.36 11.03
CA MET A 336 30.48 18.55 11.66
C MET A 336 31.02 19.84 11.02
N ASN A 337 32.31 19.90 10.67
CA ASN A 337 32.87 21.03 9.93
C ASN A 337 32.28 21.17 8.53
N THR A 338 32.02 20.05 7.83
CA THR A 338 31.34 20.11 6.53
C THR A 338 29.91 20.61 6.67
N GLU A 339 29.22 20.24 7.76
CA GLU A 339 27.88 20.73 8.08
C GLU A 339 27.90 22.24 8.38
N PHE A 340 28.83 22.72 9.21
CA PHE A 340 28.97 24.14 9.54
C PHE A 340 29.20 25.00 8.29
N TRP A 341 30.13 24.57 7.43
CA TRP A 341 30.37 25.25 6.16
C TRP A 341 29.11 25.35 5.30
N LEU A 342 28.34 24.25 5.24
CA LEU A 342 27.14 24.16 4.43
C LEU A 342 26.01 25.06 5.00
N LEU A 343 25.87 25.10 6.33
CA LEU A 343 24.93 25.96 7.04
C LEU A 343 25.26 27.45 6.87
N ASP A 344 26.52 27.83 7.03
CA ASP A 344 26.97 29.21 6.82
C ASP A 344 26.80 29.65 5.37
N ALA A 345 27.08 28.76 4.43
CA ALA A 345 26.83 29.01 3.01
C ALA A 345 25.34 29.25 2.74
N PHE A 346 24.43 28.47 3.35
CA PHE A 346 22.99 28.68 3.20
C PHE A 346 22.50 29.99 3.84
N SER A 347 22.95 30.30 5.06
CA SER A 347 22.63 31.54 5.76
C SER A 347 23.02 32.75 4.89
N THR A 348 24.26 32.75 4.41
CA THR A 348 24.80 33.81 3.54
C THR A 348 24.06 33.90 2.21
N LEU A 349 23.69 32.76 1.60
CA LEU A 349 22.96 32.73 0.34
C LEU A 349 21.59 33.43 0.46
N GLY A 350 20.89 33.23 1.58
CA GLY A 350 19.61 33.87 1.84
C GLY A 350 19.70 35.39 1.97
N ASP A 351 20.74 35.88 2.66
CA ASP A 351 21.04 37.30 2.80
C ASP A 351 21.28 38.00 1.46
N ILE A 352 21.85 37.29 0.50
CA ILE A 352 22.11 37.81 -0.86
C ILE A 352 20.85 37.74 -1.72
N ILE A 353 20.15 36.59 -1.73
CA ILE A 353 19.01 36.33 -2.63
C ILE A 353 17.86 37.31 -2.36
N TRP A 354 17.55 37.59 -1.09
CA TRP A 354 16.37 38.36 -0.72
C TRP A 354 16.36 39.81 -1.20
N PRO A 355 17.42 40.61 -1.06
CA PRO A 355 17.42 41.92 -1.69
C PRO A 355 17.67 41.84 -3.19
N ALA A 356 18.58 40.96 -3.65
CA ALA A 356 19.02 40.96 -5.05
C ALA A 356 17.91 40.60 -6.05
N ILE A 357 17.13 39.54 -5.79
CA ILE A 357 16.11 39.06 -6.73
C ILE A 357 14.95 40.06 -6.87
N PRO A 358 14.28 40.53 -5.80
CA PRO A 358 13.23 41.54 -5.90
C PRO A 358 13.71 42.83 -6.55
N ILE A 359 14.94 43.30 -6.26
CA ILE A 359 15.52 44.48 -6.91
C ILE A 359 15.68 44.25 -8.41
N LEU A 360 16.25 43.11 -8.83
CA LEU A 360 16.38 42.76 -10.24
C LEU A 360 15.02 42.68 -10.96
N VAL A 361 14.05 41.99 -10.37
CA VAL A 361 12.70 41.88 -10.94
C VAL A 361 12.02 43.25 -11.01
N TRP A 362 12.22 44.11 -10.02
CA TRP A 362 11.69 45.48 -10.02
C TRP A 362 12.36 46.35 -11.08
N LEU A 363 13.67 46.26 -11.28
CA LEU A 363 14.38 46.95 -12.36
C LEU A 363 13.88 46.52 -13.74
N ILE A 364 13.60 45.23 -13.93
CA ILE A 364 12.98 44.70 -15.14
C ILE A 364 11.57 45.30 -15.32
N ALA A 365 10.77 45.34 -14.25
CA ALA A 365 9.43 45.94 -14.30
C ALA A 365 9.48 47.43 -14.68
N ILE A 366 10.39 48.21 -14.08
CA ILE A 366 10.62 49.63 -14.40
C ILE A 366 10.95 49.79 -15.90
N GLY A 367 11.84 48.95 -16.43
CA GLY A 367 12.17 48.95 -17.86
C GLY A 367 10.94 48.68 -18.74
N GLU A 368 10.14 47.67 -18.40
CA GLU A 368 8.92 47.34 -19.13
C GLU A 368 7.86 48.44 -19.02
N GLY A 369 7.79 49.13 -17.87
CA GLY A 369 6.95 50.30 -17.66
C GLY A 369 7.30 51.47 -18.58
N ILE A 370 8.60 51.71 -18.82
CA ILE A 370 9.06 52.72 -19.79
C ILE A 370 8.65 52.35 -21.22
N TYR A 371 8.72 51.06 -21.57
CA TYR A 371 8.29 50.57 -22.89
C TYR A 371 6.78 50.69 -23.10
N LEU A 372 5.98 50.42 -22.07
CA LEU A 372 4.52 50.64 -22.08
C LEU A 372 4.15 52.12 -22.34
N LEU A 373 4.89 53.07 -21.73
CA LEU A 373 4.68 54.50 -21.99
C LEU A 373 5.08 54.92 -23.42
N LYS A 374 6.04 54.22 -24.01
CA LYS A 374 6.50 54.45 -25.39
C LYS A 374 5.67 53.69 -26.44
N GLY A 375 4.66 52.92 -26.03
CA GLY A 375 3.84 52.10 -26.93
C GLY A 375 4.61 50.99 -27.64
N ARG A 376 5.67 50.47 -27.00
CA ARG A 376 6.58 49.46 -27.56
C ARG A 376 6.36 48.13 -26.85
N ASP A 377 6.11 47.06 -27.61
CA ASP A 377 5.84 45.71 -27.07
C ASP A 377 7.09 44.81 -27.01
N ASP A 378 8.28 45.39 -27.18
CA ASP A 378 9.53 44.65 -27.22
C ASP A 378 9.92 44.09 -25.85
N ASP A 379 10.48 42.90 -25.87
CA ASP A 379 10.79 42.14 -24.66
C ASP A 379 12.20 42.46 -24.14
N LEU A 380 12.29 43.13 -22.99
CA LEU A 380 13.58 43.51 -22.39
C LEU A 380 14.48 42.33 -22.05
N LEU A 381 13.89 41.16 -21.81
CA LEU A 381 14.61 39.94 -21.43
C LEU A 381 15.07 39.10 -22.62
N LYS A 382 14.64 39.40 -23.86
CA LYS A 382 15.04 38.63 -25.06
C LYS A 382 16.57 38.44 -25.20
N PRO A 383 17.41 39.49 -24.98
CA PRO A 383 18.86 39.34 -25.05
C PRO A 383 19.42 38.40 -23.97
N VAL A 384 18.88 38.47 -22.75
CA VAL A 384 19.32 37.66 -21.61
C VAL A 384 18.88 36.20 -21.76
N ILE A 385 17.66 35.97 -22.27
CA ILE A 385 17.14 34.63 -22.55
C ILE A 385 17.97 33.94 -23.63
N ASN A 386 18.37 34.66 -24.68
CA ASN A 386 19.27 34.13 -25.70
C ASN A 386 20.64 33.72 -25.13
N ILE A 387 21.17 34.47 -24.16
CA ILE A 387 22.41 34.12 -23.45
C ILE A 387 22.22 32.88 -22.58
N LEU A 388 21.08 32.73 -21.88
CA LEU A 388 20.78 31.54 -21.08
C LEU A 388 20.60 30.29 -21.95
N ASP A 389 19.97 30.43 -23.11
CA ASP A 389 19.87 29.35 -24.10
C ASP A 389 21.27 28.94 -24.57
N ASP A 390 22.17 29.91 -24.86
CA ASP A 390 23.57 29.66 -25.17
C ASP A 390 24.36 28.98 -24.02
N VAL A 391 24.11 29.34 -22.75
CA VAL A 391 24.74 28.70 -21.58
C VAL A 391 24.22 27.28 -21.34
N SER A 392 23.01 26.95 -21.81
CA SER A 392 22.46 25.59 -21.74
C SER A 392 22.98 24.67 -22.85
N THR A 393 23.53 25.24 -23.93
CA THR A 393 24.08 24.48 -25.07
C THR A 393 25.15 23.44 -24.68
N PRO A 394 26.12 23.73 -23.77
CA PRO A 394 27.15 22.77 -23.38
C PRO A 394 26.57 21.58 -22.63
N ILE A 395 25.51 21.80 -21.83
CA ILE A 395 24.81 20.74 -21.09
C ILE A 395 24.05 19.83 -22.06
N THR A 396 23.39 20.41 -23.07
CA THR A 396 22.75 19.64 -24.13
C THR A 396 23.76 18.88 -25.00
N GLU A 397 24.92 19.47 -25.30
CA GLU A 397 26.00 18.81 -26.02
C GLU A 397 26.63 17.68 -25.21
N TRP A 398 26.86 17.87 -23.91
CA TRP A 398 27.35 16.83 -23.00
C TRP A 398 26.36 15.66 -22.90
N ARG A 399 25.06 15.95 -22.76
CA ARG A 399 24.00 14.92 -22.81
C ARG A 399 24.02 14.17 -24.13
N ASN A 400 24.09 14.89 -25.26
CA ASN A 400 24.10 14.27 -26.58
C ASN A 400 25.38 13.44 -26.80
N SER A 401 26.52 13.88 -26.26
CA SER A 401 27.79 13.16 -26.25
C SER A 401 27.68 11.85 -25.46
N LEU A 402 27.18 11.89 -24.22
CA LEU A 402 26.89 10.70 -23.41
C LEU A 402 25.94 9.73 -24.12
N THR A 403 24.87 10.25 -24.72
CA THR A 403 23.90 9.44 -25.47
C THR A 403 24.56 8.79 -26.69
N SER A 404 25.47 9.50 -27.36
CA SER A 404 26.24 8.96 -28.49
C SER A 404 27.27 7.91 -28.07
N MET A 405 27.90 8.07 -26.89
CA MET A 405 28.81 7.08 -26.31
C MET A 405 28.07 5.81 -25.90
N LEU A 406 26.93 5.93 -25.22
CA LEU A 406 26.02 4.81 -24.91
C LEU A 406 25.54 4.09 -26.17
N ASN A 407 25.15 4.85 -27.21
CA ASN A 407 24.71 4.28 -28.48
C ASN A 407 25.84 3.54 -29.22
N ARG A 408 27.08 4.07 -29.21
CA ARG A 408 28.26 3.41 -29.77
C ARG A 408 28.58 2.11 -29.03
N GLY A 409 28.55 2.11 -27.70
CA GLY A 409 28.67 0.91 -26.86
C GLY A 409 27.60 -0.14 -27.21
N SER A 410 26.34 0.28 -27.37
CA SER A 410 25.26 -0.64 -27.77
C SER A 410 25.45 -1.19 -29.19
N SER A 411 25.93 -0.38 -30.14
CA SER A 411 26.11 -0.81 -31.53
C SER A 411 27.23 -1.81 -31.71
N SER A 412 28.29 -1.74 -30.89
CA SER A 412 29.37 -2.73 -30.87
C SER A 412 28.86 -4.11 -30.43
N LEU A 413 27.91 -4.13 -29.48
CA LEU A 413 27.28 -5.36 -28.99
C LEU A 413 26.20 -5.92 -29.92
N LYS A 414 25.52 -5.07 -30.72
CA LYS A 414 24.40 -5.48 -31.60
C LYS A 414 24.79 -6.51 -32.66
N GLY A 415 25.96 -6.38 -33.28
CA GLY A 415 26.42 -7.30 -34.32
C GLY A 415 26.58 -8.74 -33.81
N PRO A 416 27.42 -8.98 -32.78
CA PRO A 416 27.59 -10.29 -32.15
C PRO A 416 26.27 -10.87 -31.63
N LEU A 417 25.44 -10.06 -30.97
CA LEU A 417 24.13 -10.49 -30.46
C LEU A 417 23.17 -10.89 -31.59
N ALA A 418 23.15 -10.17 -32.71
CA ALA A 418 22.26 -10.49 -33.83
C ALA A 418 22.63 -11.82 -34.49
N THR A 419 23.92 -12.07 -34.71
CA THR A 419 24.42 -13.32 -35.30
C THR A 419 24.14 -14.51 -34.39
N PHE A 420 24.37 -14.35 -33.09
CA PHE A 420 24.09 -15.37 -32.09
C PHE A 420 22.58 -15.67 -31.97
N HIS A 421 21.75 -14.61 -31.93
CA HIS A 421 20.29 -14.74 -31.89
C HIS A 421 19.73 -15.45 -33.12
N ALA A 422 20.34 -15.25 -34.31
CA ALA A 422 19.96 -15.98 -35.52
C ALA A 422 20.25 -17.48 -35.41
N VAL A 423 21.40 -17.87 -34.86
CA VAL A 423 21.77 -19.28 -34.64
C VAL A 423 20.82 -19.95 -33.65
N VAL A 424 20.52 -19.29 -32.53
CA VAL A 424 19.61 -19.87 -31.53
C VAL A 424 18.18 -19.95 -32.06
N ARG A 425 17.71 -18.93 -32.78
CA ARG A 425 16.39 -18.94 -33.44
C ARG A 425 16.26 -20.09 -34.45
N SER A 426 17.33 -20.45 -35.14
CA SER A 426 17.32 -21.60 -36.05
C SER A 426 17.11 -22.93 -35.29
N LYS A 427 17.82 -23.13 -34.16
CA LYS A 427 17.70 -24.34 -33.34
C LYS A 427 16.36 -24.43 -32.61
N THR A 428 15.85 -23.31 -32.09
CA THR A 428 14.54 -23.26 -31.41
C THR A 428 13.38 -23.43 -32.40
N LYS A 429 13.53 -22.99 -33.65
CA LYS A 429 12.54 -23.25 -34.70
C LYS A 429 12.43 -24.75 -34.99
N VAL A 430 13.55 -25.47 -35.07
CA VAL A 430 13.59 -26.93 -35.28
C VAL A 430 12.87 -27.70 -34.17
N THR A 431 13.15 -27.38 -32.91
CA THR A 431 12.46 -28.02 -31.77
C THR A 431 10.97 -27.69 -31.73
N ARG A 432 10.57 -26.45 -32.08
CA ARG A 432 9.15 -26.09 -32.18
C ARG A 432 8.42 -26.89 -33.25
N THR A 433 9.00 -27.06 -34.43
CA THR A 433 8.43 -27.91 -35.49
C THR A 433 8.33 -29.38 -35.09
N GLN A 434 9.31 -29.91 -34.35
CA GLN A 434 9.23 -31.28 -33.81
C GLN A 434 8.11 -31.44 -32.77
N MET A 435 7.93 -30.45 -31.90
CA MET A 435 6.84 -30.42 -30.92
C MET A 435 5.48 -30.32 -31.59
N GLU A 436 5.35 -29.51 -32.65
CA GLU A 436 4.12 -29.39 -33.45
C GLU A 436 3.80 -30.72 -34.17
N GLN A 437 4.80 -31.40 -34.73
CA GLN A 437 4.63 -32.74 -35.33
C GLN A 437 4.21 -33.81 -34.32
N LEU A 438 4.83 -33.86 -33.12
CA LEU A 438 4.43 -34.78 -32.04
C LEU A 438 3.01 -34.49 -31.52
N ARG A 439 2.62 -33.22 -31.51
CA ARG A 439 1.28 -32.78 -31.08
C ARG A 439 0.19 -33.20 -32.06
N ASP A 440 0.46 -33.15 -33.36
CA ASP A 440 -0.51 -33.50 -34.41
C ASP A 440 -0.58 -35.01 -34.71
N THR A 441 0.47 -35.78 -34.36
CA THR A 441 0.47 -37.26 -34.48
C THR A 441 -0.21 -37.97 -33.30
N ASN A 442 -0.28 -37.34 -32.12
CA ASN A 442 -0.84 -37.97 -30.93
C ASN A 442 -2.38 -37.93 -30.93
N SER A 443 -3.02 -39.10 -31.13
CA SER A 443 -4.48 -39.24 -31.27
C SER A 443 -5.25 -38.73 -30.06
N PHE A 444 -4.68 -38.88 -28.86
CA PHE A 444 -5.25 -38.37 -27.61
C PHE A 444 -5.35 -36.84 -27.61
N VAL A 445 -4.29 -36.14 -28.00
CA VAL A 445 -4.24 -34.66 -28.03
C VAL A 445 -5.20 -34.11 -29.08
N LYS A 446 -5.30 -34.79 -30.23
CA LYS A 446 -6.25 -34.44 -31.29
C LYS A 446 -7.70 -34.62 -30.85
N SER A 447 -8.01 -35.71 -30.14
CA SER A 447 -9.33 -35.95 -29.53
C SER A 447 -9.68 -34.87 -28.49
N LEU A 448 -8.75 -34.56 -27.58
CA LEU A 448 -8.92 -33.52 -26.57
C LEU A 448 -9.21 -32.13 -27.18
N ARG A 449 -8.52 -31.78 -28.27
CA ARG A 449 -8.71 -30.51 -29.00
C ARG A 449 -10.06 -30.45 -29.71
N SER A 450 -10.59 -31.58 -30.18
CA SER A 450 -11.93 -31.65 -30.78
C SER A 450 -13.03 -31.36 -29.77
N VAL A 451 -12.83 -31.78 -28.51
CA VAL A 451 -13.77 -31.57 -27.39
C VAL A 451 -13.60 -30.17 -26.76
N ALA A 452 -12.39 -29.63 -26.75
CA ALA A 452 -12.05 -28.32 -26.19
C ALA A 452 -11.26 -27.45 -27.20
N PRO A 453 -11.92 -26.87 -28.23
CA PRO A 453 -11.24 -26.14 -29.30
C PRO A 453 -10.47 -24.91 -28.80
N TYR A 454 -10.94 -24.29 -27.73
CA TYR A 454 -10.32 -23.12 -27.07
C TYR A 454 -9.61 -23.48 -25.75
N GLY A 455 -9.29 -24.76 -25.53
CA GLY A 455 -8.66 -25.23 -24.31
C GLY A 455 -9.47 -24.85 -23.06
N ARG A 456 -8.83 -24.23 -22.08
CA ARG A 456 -9.45 -23.80 -20.80
C ARG A 456 -10.52 -22.69 -20.93
N GLU A 457 -10.59 -22.00 -22.06
CA GLU A 457 -11.64 -20.99 -22.34
C GLU A 457 -12.94 -21.64 -22.86
N SER A 458 -12.92 -22.95 -23.16
CA SER A 458 -14.12 -23.71 -23.52
C SER A 458 -14.87 -24.22 -22.28
N PRO A 459 -16.21 -24.42 -22.33
CA PRO A 459 -16.98 -24.91 -21.18
C PRO A 459 -16.46 -26.23 -20.60
N LEU A 460 -16.21 -27.22 -21.45
CA LEU A 460 -15.67 -28.53 -21.06
C LEU A 460 -14.21 -28.44 -20.64
N GLY A 461 -13.37 -27.73 -21.40
CA GLY A 461 -11.95 -27.57 -21.06
C GLY A 461 -11.73 -26.85 -19.73
N SER A 462 -12.59 -25.90 -19.38
CA SER A 462 -12.60 -25.24 -18.07
C SER A 462 -12.90 -26.21 -16.93
N TRP A 463 -13.86 -27.14 -17.10
CA TRP A 463 -14.17 -28.17 -16.10
C TRP A 463 -13.06 -29.20 -15.93
N ILE A 464 -12.44 -29.64 -17.04
CA ILE A 464 -11.30 -30.56 -17.01
C ILE A 464 -10.12 -29.91 -16.27
N ALA A 465 -9.79 -28.66 -16.61
CA ALA A 465 -8.73 -27.92 -15.94
C ALA A 465 -9.02 -27.73 -14.44
N PHE A 466 -10.25 -27.36 -14.07
CA PHE A 466 -10.68 -27.27 -12.68
C PHE A 466 -10.49 -28.58 -11.93
N ALA A 467 -10.99 -29.70 -12.47
CA ALA A 467 -10.89 -31.01 -11.82
C ALA A 467 -9.43 -31.45 -11.64
N LEU A 468 -8.59 -31.26 -12.66
CA LEU A 468 -7.17 -31.58 -12.60
C LEU A 468 -6.47 -30.77 -11.51
N MET A 469 -6.67 -29.44 -11.48
CA MET A 469 -6.05 -28.58 -10.48
C MET A 469 -6.56 -28.88 -9.07
N PHE A 470 -7.87 -29.12 -8.93
CA PHE A 470 -8.49 -29.44 -7.65
C PHE A 470 -7.97 -30.75 -7.08
N VAL A 471 -7.80 -31.79 -7.91
CA VAL A 471 -7.20 -33.06 -7.48
C VAL A 471 -5.75 -32.87 -7.03
N VAL A 472 -4.95 -32.10 -7.78
CA VAL A 472 -3.57 -31.79 -7.38
C VAL A 472 -3.52 -31.07 -6.03
N LEU A 473 -4.38 -30.09 -5.82
CA LEU A 473 -4.46 -29.31 -4.58
C LEU A 473 -4.95 -30.16 -3.40
N LEU A 474 -5.92 -31.06 -3.61
CA LEU A 474 -6.36 -32.01 -2.60
C LEU A 474 -5.28 -33.04 -2.25
N SER A 475 -4.53 -33.51 -3.25
CA SER A 475 -3.42 -34.44 -3.05
C SER A 475 -2.33 -33.78 -2.21
N PHE A 476 -2.05 -32.52 -2.47
CA PHE A 476 -1.11 -31.73 -1.68
C PHE A 476 -1.64 -31.48 -0.24
N LEU A 477 -2.93 -31.16 -0.07
CA LEU A 477 -3.55 -31.02 1.25
C LEU A 477 -3.44 -32.32 2.07
N ALA A 478 -3.66 -33.48 1.43
CA ALA A 478 -3.52 -34.78 2.06
C ALA A 478 -2.07 -35.13 2.44
N TRP A 479 -1.11 -34.61 1.67
CA TRP A 479 0.33 -34.79 1.87
C TRP A 479 0.94 -33.92 2.98
N LEU A 480 0.23 -32.89 3.48
CA LEU A 480 0.78 -31.98 4.48
C LEU A 480 1.35 -32.73 5.70
N PRO A 481 2.62 -32.49 6.06
CA PRO A 481 3.27 -33.16 7.17
C PRO A 481 2.75 -32.66 8.52
N VAL A 482 2.79 -33.56 9.51
CA VAL A 482 2.39 -33.34 10.90
C VAL A 482 3.44 -33.99 11.79
N ALA A 483 3.61 -33.49 13.02
CA ALA A 483 4.57 -34.05 13.97
C ALA A 483 4.18 -35.50 14.32
N ASP A 484 5.16 -36.40 14.26
CA ASP A 484 4.95 -37.79 14.64
C ASP A 484 4.75 -37.88 16.15
N GLY A 485 3.62 -38.47 16.56
CA GLY A 485 3.23 -38.60 17.96
C GLY A 485 1.92 -39.36 18.13
N PRO A 486 1.55 -39.74 19.36
CA PRO A 486 0.33 -40.51 19.63
C PRO A 486 -0.96 -39.80 19.19
N ASN A 487 -0.94 -38.47 19.10
CA ASN A 487 -2.08 -37.64 18.68
C ASN A 487 -1.98 -37.14 17.22
N SER A 488 -1.10 -37.71 16.39
CA SER A 488 -0.83 -37.24 15.02
C SER A 488 -2.10 -37.18 14.14
N ALA A 489 -3.00 -38.17 14.25
CA ALA A 489 -4.27 -38.20 13.51
C ALA A 489 -5.22 -37.05 13.89
N PHE A 490 -5.30 -36.72 15.18
CA PHE A 490 -6.10 -35.59 15.67
C PHE A 490 -5.51 -34.25 15.19
N VAL A 491 -4.20 -34.07 15.31
CA VAL A 491 -3.51 -32.85 14.85
C VAL A 491 -3.67 -32.68 13.33
N LYS A 492 -3.55 -33.76 12.55
CA LYS A 492 -3.81 -33.75 11.10
C LYS A 492 -5.25 -33.35 10.78
N THR A 493 -6.22 -33.89 11.51
CA THR A 493 -7.64 -33.56 11.34
C THR A 493 -7.93 -32.10 11.67
N LEU A 494 -7.39 -31.58 12.78
CA LEU A 494 -7.48 -30.18 13.18
C LEU A 494 -6.89 -29.27 12.08
N GLN A 495 -5.71 -29.63 11.58
CA GLN A 495 -4.99 -28.89 10.54
C GLN A 495 -5.77 -28.84 9.23
N VAL A 496 -6.22 -29.99 8.71
CA VAL A 496 -7.02 -30.06 7.48
C VAL A 496 -8.32 -29.28 7.65
N SER A 497 -9.00 -29.43 8.79
CA SER A 497 -10.23 -28.69 9.08
C SER A 497 -9.99 -27.17 9.09
N ASN A 498 -8.91 -26.70 9.71
CA ASN A 498 -8.53 -25.28 9.73
C ASN A 498 -8.27 -24.73 8.31
N VAL A 499 -7.57 -25.50 7.47
CA VAL A 499 -7.36 -25.15 6.07
C VAL A 499 -8.67 -25.09 5.29
N LEU A 500 -9.57 -26.06 5.46
CA LEU A 500 -10.88 -26.10 4.78
C LEU A 500 -11.80 -24.95 5.20
N VAL A 501 -11.83 -24.58 6.49
CA VAL A 501 -12.55 -23.38 6.96
C VAL A 501 -11.98 -22.14 6.30
N THR A 502 -10.66 -21.98 6.31
CA THR A 502 -9.99 -20.81 5.72
C THR A 502 -10.24 -20.74 4.21
N LEU A 503 -10.17 -21.86 3.52
CA LEU A 503 -10.51 -21.99 2.10
C LEU A 503 -11.93 -21.53 1.83
N SER A 504 -12.90 -22.00 2.62
CA SER A 504 -14.30 -21.63 2.48
C SER A 504 -14.50 -20.13 2.65
N ILE A 505 -13.89 -19.54 3.67
CA ILE A 505 -13.93 -18.10 3.94
C ILE A 505 -13.34 -17.30 2.77
N PHE A 506 -12.12 -17.63 2.32
CA PHE A 506 -11.46 -16.91 1.23
C PHE A 506 -12.17 -17.11 -0.11
N ALA A 507 -12.73 -18.29 -0.39
CA ALA A 507 -13.50 -18.54 -1.60
C ALA A 507 -14.82 -17.76 -1.61
N LEU A 508 -15.50 -17.63 -0.46
CA LEU A 508 -16.69 -16.78 -0.33
C LEU A 508 -16.36 -15.28 -0.51
N MET A 509 -15.25 -14.81 0.08
CA MET A 509 -14.77 -13.45 -0.19
C MET A 509 -14.41 -13.24 -1.66
N ALA A 510 -13.78 -14.23 -2.30
CA ALA A 510 -13.46 -14.19 -3.71
C ALA A 510 -14.72 -14.22 -4.60
N PHE A 511 -15.78 -14.95 -4.23
CA PHE A 511 -17.07 -14.88 -4.91
C PHE A 511 -17.74 -13.51 -4.79
N SER A 512 -17.73 -12.90 -3.60
CA SER A 512 -18.19 -11.53 -3.40
C SER A 512 -17.44 -10.56 -4.31
N LEU A 513 -16.11 -10.65 -4.34
CA LEU A 513 -15.26 -9.82 -5.19
C LEU A 513 -15.47 -10.12 -6.69
N ASN A 514 -15.70 -11.39 -7.05
CA ASN A 514 -15.97 -11.80 -8.42
C ASN A 514 -17.30 -11.23 -8.92
N LEU A 515 -18.30 -11.13 -8.05
CA LEU A 515 -19.57 -10.48 -8.40
C LEU A 515 -19.38 -8.98 -8.63
N HIS A 516 -18.68 -8.28 -7.73
CA HIS A 516 -18.41 -6.84 -7.87
C HIS A 516 -17.46 -6.54 -9.04
N THR A 517 -16.20 -6.96 -8.95
CA THR A 517 -15.17 -6.61 -9.93
C THR A 517 -15.31 -7.46 -11.19
N GLY A 518 -15.45 -8.78 -11.02
CA GLY A 518 -15.43 -9.72 -12.14
C GLY A 518 -16.63 -9.59 -13.07
N VAL A 519 -17.85 -9.57 -12.53
CA VAL A 519 -19.09 -9.60 -13.33
C VAL A 519 -19.61 -8.21 -13.64
N THR A 520 -19.63 -7.27 -12.69
CA THR A 520 -20.16 -5.91 -12.92
C THR A 520 -19.13 -4.88 -13.34
N GLY A 521 -17.83 -5.19 -13.25
CA GLY A 521 -16.74 -4.26 -13.54
C GLY A 521 -16.42 -3.29 -12.42
N MET A 522 -17.17 -3.30 -11.30
CA MET A 522 -16.95 -2.43 -10.14
C MET A 522 -15.75 -2.85 -9.31
N VAL A 523 -14.62 -2.16 -9.51
CA VAL A 523 -13.38 -2.41 -8.75
C VAL A 523 -13.61 -2.15 -7.26
N ASN A 524 -13.65 -3.22 -6.45
CA ASN A 524 -13.85 -3.12 -5.00
C ASN A 524 -12.61 -3.60 -4.24
N PHE A 525 -11.88 -2.68 -3.61
CA PHE A 525 -10.73 -2.99 -2.76
C PHE A 525 -11.07 -2.99 -1.26
N GLY A 526 -12.34 -2.80 -0.90
CA GLY A 526 -12.84 -2.78 0.47
C GLY A 526 -13.73 -3.95 0.85
N VAL A 527 -13.57 -5.14 0.24
CA VAL A 527 -14.40 -6.32 0.60
C VAL A 527 -14.34 -6.62 2.11
N ILE A 528 -13.20 -6.32 2.74
CA ILE A 528 -13.00 -6.48 4.19
C ILE A 528 -13.94 -5.62 5.03
N PHE A 529 -14.46 -4.51 4.51
CA PHE A 529 -15.48 -3.73 5.20
C PHE A 529 -16.72 -4.59 5.47
N PHE A 530 -17.24 -5.26 4.44
CA PHE A 530 -18.43 -6.12 4.57
C PHE A 530 -18.16 -7.36 5.43
N VAL A 531 -16.99 -7.98 5.26
CA VAL A 531 -16.52 -9.08 6.12
C VAL A 531 -16.47 -8.63 7.58
N GLY A 532 -15.89 -7.47 7.83
CA GLY A 532 -15.77 -6.86 9.16
C GLY A 532 -17.12 -6.56 9.80
N VAL A 533 -18.06 -5.98 9.06
CA VAL A 533 -19.43 -5.76 9.52
C VAL A 533 -20.05 -7.08 9.93
N GLY A 534 -19.91 -8.12 9.11
CA GLY A 534 -20.40 -9.46 9.42
C GLY A 534 -19.82 -10.03 10.71
N SER A 535 -18.49 -9.99 10.86
CA SER A 535 -17.78 -10.47 12.06
C SER A 535 -18.19 -9.72 13.32
N ILE A 536 -18.30 -8.39 13.24
CA ILE A 536 -18.65 -7.52 14.37
C ILE A 536 -20.09 -7.76 14.81
N VAL A 537 -21.03 -7.76 13.86
CA VAL A 537 -22.46 -7.95 14.17
C VAL A 537 -22.71 -9.31 14.79
N VAL A 538 -22.16 -10.40 14.20
CA VAL A 538 -22.31 -11.74 14.78
C VAL A 538 -21.65 -11.81 16.15
N GLY A 539 -20.43 -11.30 16.29
CA GLY A 539 -19.69 -11.36 17.55
C GLY A 539 -20.36 -10.60 18.69
N ILE A 540 -20.92 -9.41 18.44
CA ILE A 540 -21.60 -8.61 19.48
C ILE A 540 -22.96 -9.19 19.82
N LEU A 541 -23.76 -9.56 18.81
CA LEU A 541 -25.10 -10.09 19.05
C LEU A 541 -25.06 -11.44 19.75
N SER A 542 -24.10 -12.31 19.42
CA SER A 542 -24.00 -13.65 20.03
C SER A 542 -23.10 -13.71 21.27
N ALA A 543 -22.53 -12.58 21.71
CA ALA A 543 -21.77 -12.50 22.96
C ALA A 543 -22.70 -12.49 24.19
N PRO A 544 -22.26 -13.07 25.33
CA PRO A 544 -23.00 -13.01 26.58
C PRO A 544 -23.25 -11.60 27.12
N SER A 545 -24.39 -11.37 27.76
CA SER A 545 -24.77 -10.10 28.39
C SER A 545 -23.76 -9.67 29.46
N ASP A 546 -23.20 -10.65 30.17
CA ASP A 546 -22.15 -10.44 31.19
C ASP A 546 -20.85 -9.91 30.59
N LEU A 547 -20.67 -10.08 29.27
CA LEU A 547 -19.50 -9.67 28.51
C LEU A 547 -19.81 -8.51 27.55
N HIS A 548 -20.85 -7.72 27.84
CA HIS A 548 -21.31 -6.58 27.04
C HIS A 548 -21.89 -6.96 25.66
N GLY A 549 -22.38 -8.20 25.51
CA GLY A 549 -23.11 -8.68 24.33
C GLY A 549 -24.63 -8.69 24.52
N TYR A 550 -25.35 -9.32 23.57
CA TYR A 550 -26.82 -9.36 23.55
C TYR A 550 -27.44 -10.77 23.71
N ASP A 551 -26.65 -11.84 23.85
CA ASP A 551 -27.13 -13.23 24.02
C ASP A 551 -28.05 -13.77 22.92
N TRP A 552 -27.93 -13.27 21.68
CA TRP A 552 -28.75 -13.77 20.58
C TRP A 552 -28.30 -15.15 20.12
N PRO A 553 -29.25 -16.04 19.75
CA PRO A 553 -28.92 -17.29 19.09
C PRO A 553 -28.12 -17.03 17.81
N VAL A 554 -27.06 -17.81 17.62
CA VAL A 554 -26.08 -17.61 16.54
C VAL A 554 -26.72 -17.56 15.15
N PHE A 555 -27.76 -18.35 14.89
CA PHE A 555 -28.48 -18.35 13.62
C PHE A 555 -29.18 -17.02 13.30
N TRP A 556 -29.80 -16.39 14.30
CA TRP A 556 -30.45 -15.09 14.10
C TRP A 556 -29.43 -13.97 14.00
N ALA A 557 -28.36 -14.04 14.80
CA ALA A 557 -27.25 -13.11 14.72
C ALA A 557 -26.60 -13.12 13.31
N THR A 558 -26.43 -14.29 12.70
CA THR A 558 -25.86 -14.39 11.34
C THR A 558 -26.81 -13.86 10.27
N LEU A 559 -28.10 -14.17 10.35
CA LEU A 559 -29.09 -13.64 9.42
C LEU A 559 -29.09 -12.10 9.44
N VAL A 560 -29.08 -11.51 10.64
CA VAL A 560 -29.01 -10.05 10.81
C VAL A 560 -27.69 -9.50 10.28
N ALA A 561 -26.55 -10.16 10.53
CA ALA A 561 -25.26 -9.75 9.98
C ALA A 561 -25.24 -9.75 8.44
N VAL A 562 -25.83 -10.75 7.80
CA VAL A 562 -25.98 -10.83 6.34
C VAL A 562 -26.86 -9.71 5.81
N MET A 563 -28.00 -9.45 6.45
CA MET A 563 -28.92 -8.38 6.07
C MET A 563 -28.31 -7.00 6.22
N ILE A 564 -27.60 -6.75 7.32
CA ILE A 564 -26.88 -5.49 7.57
C ILE A 564 -25.76 -5.32 6.52
N GLY A 565 -25.01 -6.38 6.23
CA GLY A 565 -24.02 -6.38 5.15
C GLY A 565 -24.64 -5.99 3.80
N ALA A 566 -25.77 -6.61 3.43
CA ALA A 566 -26.51 -6.30 2.21
C ALA A 566 -27.02 -4.85 2.18
N ALA A 567 -27.53 -4.35 3.30
CA ALA A 567 -28.02 -2.97 3.45
C ALA A 567 -26.88 -1.96 3.27
N PHE A 568 -25.71 -2.20 3.87
CA PHE A 568 -24.53 -1.37 3.63
C PHE A 568 -24.08 -1.44 2.17
N GLY A 569 -24.08 -2.62 1.56
CA GLY A 569 -23.78 -2.78 0.13
C GLY A 569 -24.72 -1.96 -0.75
N TRP A 570 -26.03 -2.01 -0.50
CA TRP A 570 -27.01 -1.22 -1.22
C TRP A 570 -26.81 0.29 -1.01
N LEU A 571 -26.63 0.71 0.24
CA LEU A 571 -26.46 2.12 0.61
C LEU A 571 -25.22 2.72 -0.04
N LEU A 572 -24.13 1.96 -0.11
CA LEU A 572 -22.87 2.40 -0.72
C LEU A 572 -22.97 2.60 -2.23
N ALA A 573 -23.91 1.95 -2.92
CA ALA A 573 -24.07 2.13 -4.35
C ALA A 573 -24.60 3.52 -4.72
N TYR A 574 -25.39 4.17 -3.86
CA TYR A 574 -26.00 5.45 -4.18
C TYR A 574 -25.00 6.63 -4.25
N PRO A 575 -24.13 6.86 -3.23
CA PRO A 575 -23.10 7.89 -3.31
C PRO A 575 -22.10 7.63 -4.44
N THR A 576 -21.92 6.36 -4.81
CA THR A 576 -20.84 5.93 -5.68
C THR A 576 -21.23 5.81 -7.15
N ALA A 577 -22.52 5.78 -7.48
CA ALA A 577 -22.97 5.76 -8.87
C ALA A 577 -22.68 7.06 -9.65
N ARG A 578 -22.39 8.15 -8.94
CA ARG A 578 -21.92 9.41 -9.56
C ARG A 578 -20.40 9.48 -9.68
N LEU A 579 -19.70 8.53 -9.06
CA LEU A 579 -18.26 8.50 -8.98
C LEU A 579 -17.70 7.63 -10.12
N ARG A 580 -16.57 8.06 -10.69
CA ARG A 580 -15.74 7.22 -11.55
C ARG A 580 -15.35 5.93 -10.79
N MET A 581 -15.18 4.82 -11.50
CA MET A 581 -14.88 3.50 -10.92
C MET A 581 -13.67 3.50 -9.98
N ASP A 582 -12.67 4.35 -10.25
CA ASP A 582 -11.48 4.50 -9.41
C ASP A 582 -11.81 5.07 -8.02
N TYR A 583 -12.74 6.04 -7.96
CA TYR A 583 -13.18 6.64 -6.70
C TYR A 583 -13.98 5.64 -5.86
N PHE A 584 -14.80 4.79 -6.49
CA PHE A 584 -15.49 3.70 -5.79
C PHE A 584 -14.50 2.76 -5.10
N ALA A 585 -13.45 2.36 -5.82
CA ALA A 585 -12.40 1.50 -5.29
C ALA A 585 -11.73 2.11 -4.04
N ILE A 586 -11.51 3.43 -4.04
CA ILE A 586 -10.86 4.14 -2.94
C ILE A 586 -11.80 4.34 -1.75
N VAL A 587 -13.07 4.67 -1.98
CA VAL A 587 -14.09 4.79 -0.92
C VAL A 587 -14.25 3.45 -0.20
N THR A 588 -14.30 2.33 -0.92
CA THR A 588 -14.45 1.01 -0.29
C THR A 588 -13.26 0.65 0.60
N ILE A 589 -12.01 0.92 0.19
CA ILE A 589 -10.83 0.71 1.06
C ILE A 589 -10.92 1.59 2.31
N SER A 590 -11.26 2.85 2.10
CA SER A 590 -11.38 3.83 3.18
C SER A 590 -12.38 3.38 4.23
N LEU A 591 -13.53 2.83 3.83
CA LEU A 591 -14.53 2.27 4.74
C LEU A 591 -14.02 1.07 5.54
N GLY A 592 -13.24 0.18 4.91
CA GLY A 592 -12.59 -0.93 5.61
C GLY A 592 -11.64 -0.44 6.70
N GLU A 593 -10.86 0.60 6.40
CA GLU A 593 -9.94 1.22 7.36
C GLU A 593 -10.68 1.98 8.47
N ILE A 594 -11.75 2.70 8.13
CA ILE A 594 -12.64 3.35 9.10
C ILE A 594 -13.18 2.30 10.08
N LEU A 595 -13.71 1.19 9.58
CA LEU A 595 -14.28 0.14 10.42
C LEU A 595 -13.23 -0.53 11.33
N ARG A 596 -12.02 -0.77 10.81
CA ARG A 596 -10.89 -1.28 11.58
C ARG A 596 -10.57 -0.38 12.77
N VAL A 597 -10.44 0.91 12.53
CA VAL A 597 -10.06 1.87 13.56
C VAL A 597 -11.23 2.15 14.50
N LEU A 598 -12.48 2.12 14.03
CA LEU A 598 -13.66 2.14 14.91
C LEU A 598 -13.65 0.96 15.87
N LEU A 599 -13.34 -0.25 15.42
CA LEU A 599 -13.20 -1.41 16.33
C LEU A 599 -12.06 -1.22 17.35
N ALA A 600 -10.99 -0.52 16.96
CA ALA A 600 -9.88 -0.20 17.85
C ALA A 600 -10.22 0.89 18.88
N GLY A 601 -10.98 1.91 18.48
CA GLY A 601 -11.25 3.12 19.28
C GLY A 601 -12.57 3.10 20.05
N GLU A 602 -13.65 2.58 19.46
CA GLU A 602 -15.01 2.66 20.02
C GLU A 602 -15.32 1.54 21.02
N PRO A 603 -15.62 1.86 22.30
CA PRO A 603 -15.97 0.85 23.30
C PRO A 603 -17.26 0.09 22.98
N LEU A 604 -18.21 0.70 22.27
CA LEU A 604 -19.49 0.08 21.90
C LEU A 604 -19.34 -1.12 20.95
N LEU A 605 -18.21 -1.20 20.26
CA LEU A 605 -17.91 -2.28 19.32
C LEU A 605 -17.08 -3.41 19.98
N ARG A 606 -16.99 -3.43 21.31
CA ARG A 606 -16.20 -4.42 22.07
C ARG A 606 -17.12 -5.29 22.93
N ALA A 607 -16.81 -6.59 22.95
CA ALA A 607 -17.45 -7.56 23.84
C ALA A 607 -16.41 -8.62 24.25
N GLY A 608 -16.37 -9.02 25.52
CA GLY A 608 -15.38 -9.99 26.02
C GLY A 608 -15.00 -9.86 27.50
N SER A 609 -14.11 -10.76 27.93
CA SER A 609 -13.81 -11.08 29.35
C SER A 609 -13.10 -9.99 30.17
N TRP A 610 -12.71 -8.85 29.58
CA TRP A 610 -11.94 -7.82 30.28
C TRP A 610 -12.33 -6.43 29.78
N GLY A 611 -12.65 -5.50 30.68
CA GLY A 611 -13.17 -4.14 30.41
C GLY A 611 -12.27 -3.18 29.62
N SER A 612 -11.20 -3.68 28.97
CA SER A 612 -10.28 -2.92 28.11
C SER A 612 -9.84 -3.71 26.86
N SER A 613 -10.37 -4.91 26.60
CA SER A 613 -9.89 -5.73 25.47
C SER A 613 -10.24 -5.11 24.13
N ILE A 614 -9.22 -4.82 23.31
CA ILE A 614 -9.40 -4.36 21.93
C ILE A 614 -9.96 -5.51 21.09
N GLY A 615 -11.17 -5.34 20.53
CA GLY A 615 -11.85 -6.33 19.70
C GLY A 615 -13.03 -7.04 20.40
N ILE A 616 -13.48 -8.13 19.79
CA ILE A 616 -14.64 -8.93 20.24
C ILE A 616 -14.19 -10.37 20.50
N SER A 617 -14.53 -10.97 21.64
CA SER A 617 -14.12 -12.34 21.99
C SER A 617 -15.17 -13.01 22.87
N ARG A 618 -15.03 -14.33 23.09
CA ARG A 618 -15.90 -15.12 24.01
C ARG A 618 -17.39 -15.12 23.62
N TYR A 619 -17.70 -14.90 22.35
CA TYR A 619 -19.05 -15.07 21.81
C TYR A 619 -19.40 -16.53 21.62
N THR A 620 -20.70 -16.82 21.63
CA THR A 620 -21.22 -18.17 21.43
C THR A 620 -20.90 -18.68 20.02
N LEU A 621 -20.44 -19.93 19.94
CA LEU A 621 -20.06 -20.58 18.69
C LEU A 621 -21.21 -21.47 18.18
N PRO A 622 -21.46 -21.51 16.86
CA PRO A 622 -22.60 -22.25 16.30
C PRO A 622 -22.50 -23.75 16.54
N GLY A 623 -23.52 -24.31 17.19
CA GLY A 623 -23.63 -25.76 17.37
C GLY A 623 -22.53 -26.38 18.25
N GLN A 624 -21.75 -25.58 18.98
CA GLN A 624 -20.66 -26.07 19.83
C GLN A 624 -21.16 -26.98 20.96
N THR A 625 -22.28 -26.63 21.58
CA THR A 625 -22.94 -27.45 22.61
C THR A 625 -23.49 -28.75 22.03
N TRP A 626 -24.13 -28.70 20.85
CA TRP A 626 -24.59 -29.88 20.14
C TRP A 626 -23.43 -30.81 19.74
N TRP A 627 -22.30 -30.24 19.32
CA TRP A 627 -21.12 -30.98 18.89
C TRP A 627 -20.51 -31.82 20.01
N PHE A 628 -20.29 -31.22 21.18
CA PHE A 628 -19.62 -31.88 22.32
C PHE A 628 -20.56 -32.50 23.34
N CYS A 629 -21.75 -31.93 23.57
CA CYS A 629 -22.70 -32.39 24.59
C CYS A 629 -23.94 -33.10 24.01
N ALA A 630 -24.01 -33.37 22.70
CA ALA A 630 -25.17 -33.99 22.03
C ALA A 630 -26.49 -33.19 22.05
N GLY A 631 -26.48 -31.92 22.48
CA GLY A 631 -27.62 -31.00 22.40
C GLY A 631 -27.80 -30.18 23.68
N GLU A 632 -28.24 -30.84 24.75
CA GLU A 632 -28.38 -30.25 26.08
C GLU A 632 -27.16 -30.58 26.94
N ALA A 633 -26.52 -29.55 27.52
CA ALA A 633 -25.36 -29.77 28.35
C ALA A 633 -25.77 -30.46 29.67
N PRO A 634 -25.16 -31.60 30.02
CA PRO A 634 -25.42 -32.23 31.32
C PRO A 634 -25.01 -31.30 32.48
N MET A 635 -25.64 -31.47 33.63
CA MET A 635 -25.28 -30.71 34.83
C MET A 635 -23.91 -31.18 35.36
N LYS A 636 -23.08 -30.25 35.84
CA LYS A 636 -21.86 -30.60 36.58
C LYS A 636 -22.22 -31.36 37.84
N ALA A 637 -21.32 -32.24 38.27
CA ALA A 637 -21.41 -32.83 39.61
C ALA A 637 -21.44 -31.70 40.66
N PRO A 638 -22.24 -31.83 41.74
CA PRO A 638 -22.31 -30.83 42.79
C PRO A 638 -20.92 -30.52 43.32
N LEU A 639 -20.51 -29.24 43.25
CA LEU A 639 -19.32 -28.76 43.93
C LEU A 639 -19.73 -28.43 45.36
N ALA A 640 -19.01 -28.97 46.34
CA ALA A 640 -19.24 -28.66 47.76
C ALA A 640 -19.23 -27.14 47.94
N GLY A 641 -20.21 -26.64 48.70
CA GLY A 641 -20.25 -25.25 49.10
C GLY A 641 -19.01 -24.83 49.91
N PRO A 642 -18.95 -23.56 50.38
CA PRO A 642 -17.87 -23.08 51.25
C PRO A 642 -17.67 -23.89 52.55
N ASP A 643 -18.67 -24.70 52.91
CA ASP A 643 -18.72 -25.66 54.02
C ASP A 643 -17.99 -26.98 53.73
N GLY A 644 -17.65 -27.29 52.48
CA GLY A 644 -16.85 -28.45 52.09
C GLY A 644 -17.59 -29.79 52.17
N ILE A 645 -18.92 -29.77 52.37
CA ILE A 645 -19.77 -30.97 52.49
C ILE A 645 -20.63 -31.10 51.22
N LEU A 646 -20.47 -32.21 50.50
CA LEU A 646 -21.28 -32.52 49.31
C LEU A 646 -22.73 -32.86 49.73
N GLY A 647 -23.72 -32.27 49.07
CA GLY A 647 -25.15 -32.59 49.23
C GLY A 647 -25.95 -31.60 50.10
N THR A 648 -25.42 -30.40 50.37
CA THR A 648 -26.16 -29.35 51.10
C THR A 648 -26.92 -28.44 50.14
N ALA A 649 -27.89 -27.66 50.64
CA ALA A 649 -28.68 -26.74 49.83
C ALA A 649 -27.84 -25.61 49.17
N ASP A 650 -26.57 -25.48 49.56
CA ASP A 650 -25.61 -24.49 49.09
C ASP A 650 -24.71 -25.01 47.93
N ASP A 651 -24.93 -26.24 47.46
CA ASP A 651 -24.20 -26.84 46.33
C ASP A 651 -24.49 -26.09 45.01
N VAL A 652 -23.44 -25.70 44.29
CA VAL A 652 -23.56 -24.96 43.02
C VAL A 652 -23.78 -25.94 41.85
N ILE A 653 -25.05 -26.20 41.51
CA ILE A 653 -25.43 -26.96 40.30
C ILE A 653 -25.39 -26.03 39.08
N THR A 654 -24.38 -26.19 38.24
CA THR A 654 -24.24 -25.42 36.98
C THR A 654 -24.20 -26.37 35.78
N ALA A 655 -24.77 -25.94 34.66
CA ALA A 655 -24.65 -26.69 33.41
C ALA A 655 -23.17 -26.79 32.99
N MET A 656 -22.76 -27.94 32.46
CA MET A 656 -21.42 -28.10 31.89
C MET A 656 -21.21 -27.12 30.74
N SER A 657 -20.02 -26.51 30.67
CA SER A 657 -19.67 -25.77 29.46
C SER A 657 -19.39 -26.76 28.33
N ALA A 658 -19.51 -26.31 27.07
CA ALA A 658 -19.20 -27.17 25.92
C ALA A 658 -17.74 -27.68 25.93
N ARG A 659 -16.84 -26.98 26.63
CA ARG A 659 -15.46 -27.42 26.86
C ARG A 659 -15.40 -28.56 27.88
N ASP A 660 -16.17 -28.46 28.97
CA ASP A 660 -16.24 -29.51 29.97
C ASP A 660 -16.81 -30.82 29.36
N CYS A 661 -17.77 -30.72 28.42
CA CYS A 661 -18.28 -31.90 27.70
C CYS A 661 -17.25 -32.55 26.78
N ALA A 662 -16.26 -31.78 26.28
CA ALA A 662 -15.25 -32.32 25.37
C ALA A 662 -14.30 -33.30 26.07
N ASP A 663 -14.15 -33.17 27.40
CA ASP A 663 -13.24 -33.99 28.21
C ASP A 663 -13.93 -35.23 28.81
N VAL A 664 -15.26 -35.35 28.69
CA VAL A 664 -16.04 -36.47 29.23
C VAL A 664 -16.30 -37.53 28.15
N VAL A 665 -15.88 -38.76 28.44
CA VAL A 665 -16.04 -39.93 27.55
C VAL A 665 -17.41 -40.58 27.75
N GLY A 666 -18.07 -41.02 26.68
CA GLY A 666 -19.32 -41.78 26.74
C GLY A 666 -20.61 -40.94 26.73
N ILE A 667 -20.54 -39.66 26.34
CA ILE A 667 -21.73 -38.78 26.18
C ILE A 667 -22.51 -39.16 24.91
N GLY A 668 -21.89 -39.83 23.94
CA GLY A 668 -22.51 -40.20 22.67
C GLY A 668 -22.65 -39.00 21.71
N SER A 669 -21.80 -37.98 21.90
CA SER A 669 -21.82 -36.73 21.15
C SER A 669 -21.39 -36.90 19.69
N ALA A 670 -21.73 -35.93 18.84
CA ALA A 670 -21.32 -35.96 17.43
C ALA A 670 -19.79 -35.96 17.27
N ALA A 671 -19.09 -35.22 18.14
CA ALA A 671 -17.63 -35.18 18.19
C ALA A 671 -17.03 -36.56 18.50
N GLU A 672 -17.60 -37.30 19.46
CA GLU A 672 -17.15 -38.65 19.83
C GLU A 672 -17.35 -39.63 18.68
N ARG A 673 -18.56 -39.68 18.09
CA ARG A 673 -18.87 -40.58 16.96
C ARG A 673 -17.95 -40.38 15.76
N ILE A 674 -17.62 -39.13 15.43
CA ILE A 674 -16.74 -38.86 14.29
C ILE A 674 -15.27 -39.07 14.68
N GLY A 675 -14.91 -38.83 15.94
CA GLY A 675 -13.60 -39.20 16.49
C GLY A 675 -13.35 -40.70 16.37
N ASP A 676 -14.34 -41.52 16.72
CA ASP A 676 -14.30 -42.98 16.59
C ASP A 676 -14.25 -43.41 15.12
N LEU A 677 -15.08 -42.81 14.26
CA LEU A 677 -15.12 -43.10 12.82
C LEU A 677 -13.76 -42.86 12.15
N MET A 678 -13.04 -41.82 12.55
CA MET A 678 -11.74 -41.46 12.00
C MET A 678 -10.55 -42.00 12.83
N ASN A 679 -10.82 -42.82 13.85
CA ASN A 679 -9.84 -43.43 14.74
C ASN A 679 -8.88 -42.40 15.37
N LEU A 680 -9.42 -41.31 15.93
CA LEU A 680 -8.64 -40.21 16.51
C LEU A 680 -8.16 -40.45 17.95
N GLY A 681 -8.75 -41.43 18.65
CA GLY A 681 -8.48 -41.70 20.08
C GLY A 681 -9.06 -40.66 21.05
N GLN A 682 -9.71 -39.61 20.55
CA GLN A 682 -10.36 -38.53 21.32
C GLN A 682 -11.47 -37.88 20.46
N PRO A 683 -12.40 -37.10 21.07
CA PRO A 683 -13.47 -36.43 20.34
C PRO A 683 -12.95 -35.51 19.23
N ALA A 684 -13.63 -35.47 18.08
CA ALA A 684 -13.21 -34.68 16.93
C ALA A 684 -13.22 -33.16 17.22
N PRO A 685 -12.23 -32.41 16.69
CA PRO A 685 -12.10 -30.99 17.00
C PRO A 685 -13.26 -30.17 16.42
N TYR A 686 -13.69 -29.14 17.14
CA TYR A 686 -14.77 -28.23 16.71
C TYR A 686 -14.50 -27.58 15.34
N MET A 687 -13.22 -27.34 15.00
CA MET A 687 -12.84 -26.83 13.67
C MET A 687 -13.38 -27.69 12.52
N MET A 688 -13.60 -28.99 12.74
CA MET A 688 -14.16 -29.87 11.73
C MET A 688 -15.65 -29.61 11.48
N LEU A 689 -16.45 -29.36 12.53
CA LEU A 689 -17.83 -28.92 12.36
C LEU A 689 -17.88 -27.60 11.57
N LEU A 690 -17.02 -26.65 11.93
CA LEU A 690 -16.93 -25.38 11.22
C LEU A 690 -16.49 -25.57 9.76
N ALA A 691 -15.60 -26.54 9.48
CA ALA A 691 -15.19 -26.89 8.13
C ALA A 691 -16.36 -27.45 7.30
N ILE A 692 -17.17 -28.33 7.89
CA ILE A 692 -18.38 -28.86 7.26
C ILE A 692 -19.35 -27.73 6.93
N ILE A 693 -19.65 -26.85 7.90
CA ILE A 693 -20.51 -25.68 7.70
C ILE A 693 -19.95 -24.79 6.59
N GLY A 694 -18.65 -24.51 6.60
CA GLY A 694 -17.97 -23.69 5.59
C GLY A 694 -18.07 -24.28 4.18
N VAL A 695 -17.77 -25.56 4.00
CA VAL A 695 -17.78 -26.24 2.69
C VAL A 695 -19.22 -26.36 2.16
N VAL A 696 -20.19 -26.73 3.00
CA VAL A 696 -21.59 -26.80 2.61
C VAL A 696 -22.09 -25.43 2.17
N SER A 697 -21.76 -24.38 2.93
CA SER A 697 -22.12 -23.01 2.57
C SER A 697 -21.47 -22.53 1.27
N LEU A 698 -20.20 -22.90 1.05
CA LEU A 698 -19.49 -22.59 -0.19
C LEU A 698 -20.16 -23.23 -1.40
N ILE A 699 -20.53 -24.51 -1.31
CA ILE A 699 -21.23 -25.23 -2.39
C ILE A 699 -22.60 -24.61 -2.64
N ALA A 700 -23.36 -24.32 -1.58
CA ALA A 700 -24.68 -23.70 -1.69
C ALA A 700 -24.63 -22.32 -2.35
N ILE A 701 -23.67 -21.48 -1.94
CA ILE A 701 -23.49 -20.12 -2.50
C ILE A 701 -22.98 -20.19 -3.94
N TRP A 702 -22.04 -21.09 -4.25
CA TRP A 702 -21.61 -21.29 -5.64
C TRP A 702 -22.79 -21.70 -6.52
N TRP A 703 -23.58 -22.69 -6.10
CA TRP A 703 -24.76 -23.13 -6.83
C TRP A 703 -25.78 -21.99 -7.05
N LEU A 704 -26.05 -21.21 -6.00
CA LEU A 704 -26.93 -20.03 -6.08
C LEU A 704 -26.40 -18.98 -7.06
N LEU A 705 -25.10 -18.66 -7.01
CA LEU A 705 -24.48 -17.69 -7.91
C LEU A 705 -24.52 -18.14 -9.36
N GLU A 706 -24.33 -19.44 -9.63
CA GLU A 706 -24.40 -19.95 -11.00
C GLU A 706 -25.80 -19.78 -11.60
N ILE A 707 -26.84 -20.01 -10.80
CA ILE A 707 -28.24 -19.77 -11.19
C ILE A 707 -28.49 -18.28 -11.45
N ILE A 708 -28.05 -17.41 -10.53
CA ILE A 708 -28.26 -15.95 -10.63
C ILE A 708 -27.50 -15.38 -11.85
N LEU A 709 -26.27 -15.81 -12.09
CA LEU A 709 -25.42 -15.31 -13.19
C LEU A 709 -25.84 -15.84 -14.57
N ALA A 710 -26.51 -17.00 -14.63
CA ALA A 710 -27.11 -17.51 -15.86
C ALA A 710 -28.43 -16.80 -16.22
N SER A 711 -29.07 -16.15 -15.25
CA SER A 711 -30.33 -15.44 -15.43
C SER A 711 -30.19 -14.17 -16.31
N PRO A 712 -31.30 -13.55 -16.77
CA PRO A 712 -31.26 -12.27 -17.49
C PRO A 712 -30.54 -11.17 -16.71
N TRP A 713 -30.67 -11.15 -15.38
CA TRP A 713 -29.99 -10.18 -14.52
C TRP A 713 -28.47 -10.29 -14.65
N GLY A 714 -27.92 -11.52 -14.63
CA GLY A 714 -26.49 -11.75 -14.83
C GLY A 714 -25.98 -11.31 -16.21
N ARG A 715 -26.81 -11.41 -17.26
CA ARG A 715 -26.45 -10.89 -18.60
C ARG A 715 -26.40 -9.37 -18.65
N ILE A 716 -27.33 -8.69 -17.97
CA ILE A 716 -27.33 -7.22 -17.85
C ILE A 716 -26.07 -6.75 -17.10
N LEU A 717 -25.69 -7.43 -16.02
CA LEU A 717 -24.47 -7.10 -15.29
C LEU A 717 -23.20 -7.20 -16.15
N ARG A 718 -23.10 -8.24 -16.99
CA ARG A 718 -21.99 -8.36 -17.94
C ARG A 718 -22.03 -7.26 -19.00
N ALA A 719 -23.21 -6.88 -19.49
CA ALA A 719 -23.33 -5.76 -20.43
C ALA A 719 -22.84 -4.44 -19.80
N ILE A 720 -23.21 -4.17 -18.54
CA ILE A 720 -22.74 -2.99 -17.78
C ILE A 720 -21.20 -3.01 -17.62
N ARG A 721 -20.60 -4.19 -17.39
CA ARG A 721 -19.14 -4.32 -17.29
C ARG A 721 -18.42 -3.99 -18.59
N GLU A 722 -18.94 -4.47 -19.72
CA GLU A 722 -18.31 -4.26 -21.03
C GLU A 722 -18.44 -2.80 -21.47
N ASP A 723 -19.66 -2.23 -21.36
CA ASP A 723 -19.91 -0.84 -21.71
C ASP A 723 -21.15 -0.31 -20.95
N GLU A 724 -20.88 0.54 -19.96
CA GLU A 724 -21.90 1.16 -19.11
C GLU A 724 -22.81 2.09 -19.92
N GLU A 725 -22.26 2.91 -20.82
CA GLU A 725 -23.03 3.89 -21.59
C GLU A 725 -23.98 3.19 -22.57
N VAL A 726 -23.51 2.11 -23.23
CA VAL A 726 -24.34 1.30 -24.12
C VAL A 726 -25.48 0.62 -23.36
N ALA A 727 -25.23 0.06 -22.18
CA ALA A 727 -26.28 -0.54 -21.35
C ALA A 727 -27.34 0.50 -20.94
N GLN A 728 -26.91 1.73 -20.64
CA GLN A 728 -27.77 2.87 -20.33
C GLN A 728 -28.65 3.25 -21.53
N HIS A 729 -28.09 3.31 -22.74
CA HIS A 729 -28.83 3.58 -23.98
C HIS A 729 -29.86 2.50 -24.32
N HIS A 730 -29.64 1.26 -23.90
CA HIS A 730 -30.62 0.17 -24.00
C HIS A 730 -31.74 0.24 -22.95
N GLY A 731 -31.76 1.26 -22.09
CA GLY A 731 -32.82 1.51 -21.11
C GLY A 731 -32.68 0.73 -19.80
N HIS A 732 -31.50 0.15 -19.53
CA HIS A 732 -31.24 -0.53 -18.26
C HIS A 732 -30.81 0.47 -17.19
N ASP A 733 -31.43 0.38 -16.01
CA ASP A 733 -31.05 1.20 -14.86
C ASP A 733 -29.79 0.66 -14.18
N ILE A 734 -28.68 1.32 -14.47
CA ILE A 734 -27.36 0.87 -14.03
C ILE A 734 -27.19 1.01 -12.52
N LEU A 735 -27.77 2.05 -11.92
CA LEU A 735 -27.66 2.31 -10.48
C LEU A 735 -28.24 1.14 -9.69
N THR A 736 -29.48 0.73 -10.01
CA THR A 736 -30.15 -0.35 -9.26
C THR A 736 -29.50 -1.71 -9.51
N HIS A 737 -29.03 -1.99 -10.72
CA HIS A 737 -28.30 -3.22 -11.02
C HIS A 737 -26.95 -3.29 -10.29
N LYS A 738 -26.18 -2.20 -10.27
CA LYS A 738 -24.95 -2.08 -9.48
C LYS A 738 -25.24 -2.20 -7.98
N ALA A 739 -26.28 -1.54 -7.48
CA ALA A 739 -26.68 -1.59 -6.06
C ALA A 739 -27.09 -3.00 -5.63
N ALA A 740 -27.89 -3.70 -6.42
CA ALA A 740 -28.30 -5.08 -6.16
C ALA A 740 -27.09 -6.03 -6.16
N SER A 741 -26.16 -5.84 -7.11
CA SER A 741 -24.93 -6.64 -7.17
C SER A 741 -24.03 -6.39 -5.96
N LEU A 742 -23.88 -5.13 -5.55
CA LEU A 742 -23.09 -4.74 -4.38
C LEU A 742 -23.72 -5.27 -3.08
N ALA A 743 -25.04 -5.21 -2.95
CA ALA A 743 -25.77 -5.76 -1.81
C ALA A 743 -25.62 -7.28 -1.71
N LEU A 744 -25.77 -8.01 -2.82
CA LEU A 744 -25.63 -9.47 -2.85
C LEU A 744 -24.19 -9.91 -2.52
N GLY A 745 -23.18 -9.26 -3.08
CA GLY A 745 -21.79 -9.58 -2.76
C GLY A 745 -21.42 -9.17 -1.33
N ALA A 746 -21.94 -8.06 -0.82
CA ALA A 746 -21.76 -7.64 0.57
C ALA A 746 -22.40 -8.63 1.56
N ALA A 747 -23.56 -9.19 1.24
CA ALA A 747 -24.21 -10.25 2.01
C ALA A 747 -23.33 -11.51 2.11
N ILE A 748 -22.75 -11.95 0.99
CA ILE A 748 -21.84 -13.09 0.93
C ILE A 748 -20.56 -12.82 1.74
N ALA A 749 -19.99 -11.61 1.62
CA ALA A 749 -18.82 -11.20 2.38
C ALA A 749 -19.09 -11.12 3.89
N ALA A 750 -20.24 -10.58 4.31
CA ALA A 750 -20.64 -10.55 5.71
C ALA A 750 -20.81 -11.96 6.30
N PHE A 751 -21.37 -12.90 5.52
CA PHE A 751 -21.42 -14.30 5.91
C PHE A 751 -20.02 -14.93 6.05
N ALA A 752 -19.09 -14.63 5.13
CA ALA A 752 -17.69 -15.05 5.25
C ALA A 752 -17.03 -14.47 6.52
N GLY A 753 -17.38 -13.25 6.90
CA GLY A 753 -16.97 -12.62 8.16
C GLY A 753 -17.47 -13.37 9.39
N ALA A 754 -18.74 -13.77 9.42
CA ALA A 754 -19.28 -14.59 10.50
C ALA A 754 -18.51 -15.91 10.69
N LEU A 755 -18.22 -16.63 9.58
CA LEU A 755 -17.38 -17.82 9.60
C LEU A 755 -15.97 -17.54 10.12
N TRP A 756 -15.41 -16.39 9.75
CA TRP A 756 -14.06 -16.00 10.18
C TRP A 756 -13.99 -15.65 11.67
N ALA A 757 -15.01 -14.97 12.20
CA ALA A 757 -15.15 -14.74 13.63
C ALA A 757 -15.14 -16.11 14.36
N TRP A 758 -16.04 -17.03 14.01
CA TRP A 758 -16.09 -18.34 14.66
C TRP A 758 -14.79 -19.13 14.58
N LYS A 759 -14.06 -19.01 13.47
CA LYS A 759 -12.74 -19.62 13.30
C LYS A 759 -11.72 -19.02 14.29
N LEU A 760 -11.71 -17.71 14.45
CA LEU A 760 -10.71 -17.02 15.26
C LEU A 760 -11.06 -17.05 16.75
N THR A 761 -12.32 -17.26 17.14
CA THR A 761 -12.85 -17.19 18.52
C THR A 761 -12.66 -15.84 19.23
N GLY A 762 -11.99 -14.91 18.54
CA GLY A 762 -11.81 -13.52 18.90
C GLY A 762 -11.44 -12.72 17.63
N PHE A 763 -12.08 -11.58 17.43
CA PHE A 763 -11.91 -10.75 16.25
C PHE A 763 -11.30 -9.41 16.65
N GLN A 764 -10.07 -9.16 16.20
CA GLN A 764 -9.28 -7.97 16.51
C GLN A 764 -9.13 -7.07 15.28
N PRO A 765 -8.90 -5.75 15.48
CA PRO A 765 -8.68 -4.80 14.38
C PRO A 765 -7.62 -5.24 13.37
N ASN A 766 -6.55 -5.91 13.82
CA ASN A 766 -5.48 -6.33 12.91
C ASN A 766 -5.93 -7.35 11.85
N HIS A 767 -7.02 -8.10 12.10
CA HIS A 767 -7.60 -9.00 11.10
C HIS A 767 -8.33 -8.22 9.98
N MET A 768 -8.73 -6.98 10.25
CA MET A 768 -9.48 -6.13 9.32
C MET A 768 -8.60 -5.22 8.47
N MET A 769 -7.28 -5.27 8.62
CA MET A 769 -6.35 -4.44 7.85
C MET A 769 -6.50 -4.73 6.35
N PRO A 770 -6.99 -3.79 5.52
CA PRO A 770 -7.20 -4.02 4.09
C PRO A 770 -5.93 -4.51 3.38
N ALA A 771 -4.78 -3.99 3.82
CA ALA A 771 -3.46 -4.35 3.31
C ALA A 771 -3.10 -5.85 3.48
N ARG A 772 -3.58 -6.51 4.54
CA ARG A 772 -3.25 -7.91 4.84
C ARG A 772 -4.28 -8.89 4.30
N SER A 773 -5.58 -8.56 4.39
CA SER A 773 -6.66 -9.47 4.03
C SER A 773 -7.17 -9.26 2.61
N THR A 774 -7.50 -8.03 2.23
CA THR A 774 -8.15 -7.78 0.93
C THR A 774 -7.20 -8.05 -0.24
N PHE A 775 -5.91 -7.72 -0.12
CA PHE A 775 -4.95 -8.03 -1.19
C PHE A 775 -4.73 -9.53 -1.39
N LEU A 776 -4.83 -10.37 -0.35
CA LEU A 776 -4.77 -11.82 -0.52
C LEU A 776 -6.02 -12.36 -1.21
N VAL A 777 -7.20 -11.80 -0.93
CA VAL A 777 -8.44 -12.13 -1.65
C VAL A 777 -8.34 -11.67 -3.12
N TRP A 778 -7.77 -10.49 -3.37
CA TRP A 778 -7.48 -10.02 -4.73
C TRP A 778 -6.46 -10.90 -5.44
N ALA A 779 -5.43 -11.37 -4.75
CA ALA A 779 -4.47 -12.33 -5.31
C ALA A 779 -5.18 -13.63 -5.69
N ALA A 780 -6.07 -14.15 -4.84
CA ALA A 780 -6.89 -15.32 -5.15
C ALA A 780 -7.80 -15.07 -6.36
N PHE A 781 -8.44 -13.91 -6.44
CA PHE A 781 -9.28 -13.50 -7.57
C PHE A 781 -8.48 -13.41 -8.89
N ILE A 782 -7.33 -12.74 -8.88
CA ILE A 782 -6.45 -12.59 -10.04
C ILE A 782 -5.88 -13.94 -10.49
N VAL A 783 -5.34 -14.72 -9.56
CA VAL A 783 -4.76 -16.04 -9.83
C VAL A 783 -5.84 -16.99 -10.33
N GLY A 784 -7.05 -16.93 -9.77
CA GLY A 784 -8.20 -17.73 -10.19
C GLY A 784 -8.70 -17.41 -11.60
N GLY A 785 -8.86 -16.13 -11.92
CA GLY A 785 -9.37 -15.63 -13.20
C GLY A 785 -10.74 -14.97 -13.06
N ALA A 786 -10.84 -13.72 -13.52
CA ALA A 786 -12.03 -12.88 -13.37
C ALA A 786 -13.27 -13.51 -14.05
N ALA A 787 -14.44 -13.28 -13.44
CA ALA A 787 -15.76 -13.73 -13.89
C ALA A 787 -15.93 -15.25 -14.02
N ASN A 788 -15.10 -16.05 -13.34
CA ASN A 788 -15.22 -17.50 -13.28
C ASN A 788 -15.23 -18.02 -11.84
N ASN A 789 -16.38 -18.49 -11.36
CA ASN A 789 -16.51 -19.04 -10.01
C ASN A 789 -15.60 -20.25 -9.76
N LYS A 790 -15.37 -21.11 -10.77
CA LYS A 790 -14.41 -22.23 -10.66
C LYS A 790 -12.99 -21.72 -10.41
N GLY A 791 -12.63 -20.63 -11.10
CA GLY A 791 -11.36 -19.92 -10.91
C GLY A 791 -11.20 -19.42 -9.49
N MET A 792 -12.24 -18.81 -8.92
CA MET A 792 -12.20 -18.28 -7.54
C MET A 792 -11.88 -19.35 -6.50
N VAL A 793 -12.46 -20.54 -6.61
CA VAL A 793 -12.19 -21.65 -5.69
C VAL A 793 -10.73 -22.11 -5.79
N ILE A 794 -10.21 -22.29 -7.02
CA ILE A 794 -8.82 -22.70 -7.24
C ILE A 794 -7.84 -21.62 -6.77
N GLY A 795 -8.12 -20.35 -7.06
CA GLY A 795 -7.32 -19.22 -6.62
C GLY A 795 -7.29 -19.11 -5.09
N ALA A 796 -8.44 -19.20 -4.42
CA ALA A 796 -8.53 -19.21 -2.96
C ALA A 796 -7.77 -20.39 -2.35
N PHE A 797 -7.87 -21.58 -2.95
CA PHE A 797 -7.14 -22.76 -2.49
C PHE A 797 -5.63 -22.56 -2.59
N ILE A 798 -5.12 -22.09 -3.73
CA ILE A 798 -3.68 -21.83 -3.90
C ILE A 798 -3.19 -20.83 -2.84
N ILE A 799 -3.89 -19.71 -2.65
CA ILE A 799 -3.47 -18.67 -1.69
C ILE A 799 -3.52 -19.18 -0.25
N VAL A 800 -4.61 -19.83 0.17
CA VAL A 800 -4.77 -20.35 1.53
C VAL A 800 -3.76 -21.45 1.84
N LEU A 801 -3.56 -22.37 0.90
CA LEU A 801 -2.62 -23.48 1.07
C LEU A 801 -1.18 -22.97 1.14
N MET A 802 -0.83 -22.01 0.28
CA MET A 802 0.48 -21.36 0.30
C MET A 802 0.71 -20.65 1.63
N GLU A 803 -0.25 -19.84 2.10
CA GLU A 803 -0.15 -19.15 3.38
C GLU A 803 0.02 -20.13 4.54
N PHE A 804 -0.74 -21.23 4.53
CA PHE A 804 -0.64 -22.29 5.52
C PHE A 804 0.74 -22.94 5.52
N VAL A 805 1.24 -23.40 4.36
CA VAL A 805 2.54 -24.06 4.24
C VAL A 805 3.66 -23.16 4.75
N PHE A 806 3.65 -21.87 4.40
CA PHE A 806 4.66 -20.95 4.88
C PHE A 806 4.55 -20.66 6.38
N ASN A 807 3.34 -20.59 6.94
CA ASN A 807 3.18 -20.46 8.38
C ASN A 807 3.75 -21.68 9.12
N VAL A 808 3.57 -22.89 8.57
CA VAL A 808 4.18 -24.11 9.12
C VAL A 808 5.70 -24.08 8.98
N LEU A 809 6.24 -23.65 7.84
CA LEU A 809 7.68 -23.56 7.63
C LEU A 809 8.33 -22.55 8.59
N VAL A 810 7.72 -21.38 8.79
CA VAL A 810 8.17 -20.37 9.76
C VAL A 810 8.10 -20.95 11.19
N ALA A 811 7.01 -21.62 11.55
CA ALA A 811 6.89 -22.24 12.87
C ALA A 811 7.93 -23.36 13.07
N GLY A 812 8.22 -24.13 12.03
CA GLY A 812 9.21 -25.20 12.02
C GLY A 812 10.61 -24.74 12.42
N GLN A 813 10.93 -23.46 12.31
CA GLN A 813 12.22 -22.89 12.75
C GLN A 813 12.33 -22.75 14.27
N GLY A 814 11.22 -22.76 14.99
CA GLY A 814 11.19 -22.53 16.43
C GLY A 814 11.78 -23.67 17.26
N SER A 815 11.81 -24.90 16.74
CA SER A 815 12.47 -26.04 17.37
C SER A 815 12.80 -27.15 16.36
N SER A 816 13.84 -27.93 16.64
CA SER A 816 14.27 -29.08 15.82
C SER A 816 13.24 -30.19 15.71
N ASP A 817 12.32 -30.27 16.68
CA ASP A 817 11.32 -31.33 16.80
C ASP A 817 10.07 -31.06 15.96
N LEU A 818 9.95 -29.86 15.36
CA LEU A 818 8.80 -29.48 14.56
C LEU A 818 8.91 -30.01 13.11
N PRO A 819 7.78 -30.36 12.48
CA PRO A 819 7.75 -30.79 11.09
C PRO A 819 8.36 -29.74 10.18
N LEU A 820 9.05 -30.21 9.13
CA LEU A 820 9.70 -29.37 8.13
C LEU A 820 10.84 -28.48 8.68
N HIS A 821 11.32 -28.63 9.93
CA HIS A 821 12.46 -27.87 10.46
C HIS A 821 13.67 -27.86 9.51
N VAL A 822 14.16 -29.06 9.15
CA VAL A 822 15.30 -29.22 8.21
C VAL A 822 14.97 -28.66 6.82
N THR A 823 13.70 -28.68 6.41
CA THR A 823 13.28 -28.11 5.12
C THR A 823 13.27 -26.59 5.17
N ALA A 824 12.79 -25.99 6.27
CA ALA A 824 12.83 -24.56 6.50
C ALA A 824 14.29 -24.06 6.58
N GLU A 825 15.16 -24.76 7.31
CA GLU A 825 16.60 -24.45 7.37
C GLU A 825 17.28 -24.54 5.99
N ARG A 826 16.95 -25.56 5.19
CA ARG A 826 17.44 -25.68 3.80
C ARG A 826 16.95 -24.56 2.89
N ILE A 827 15.71 -24.10 3.09
CA ILE A 827 15.17 -22.98 2.31
C ILE A 827 15.86 -21.68 2.73
N ASP A 828 16.03 -21.43 4.03
CA ASP A 828 16.73 -20.25 4.54
C ASP A 828 18.17 -20.18 4.01
N SER A 829 18.95 -21.26 4.14
CA SER A 829 20.29 -21.34 3.56
C SER A 829 20.30 -21.19 2.03
N LEU A 830 19.25 -21.63 1.34
CA LEU A 830 19.10 -21.41 -0.11
C LEU A 830 18.81 -19.95 -0.47
N PHE A 831 18.23 -19.13 0.42
CA PHE A 831 17.96 -17.72 0.19
C PHE A 831 18.94 -16.78 0.91
N GLU A 832 19.83 -17.30 1.75
CA GLU A 832 20.83 -16.54 2.50
C GLU A 832 21.72 -15.68 1.58
N TRP A 833 22.16 -16.24 0.45
CA TRP A 833 22.98 -15.53 -0.54
C TRP A 833 22.26 -14.32 -1.15
N LEU A 834 20.92 -14.28 -1.17
CA LEU A 834 20.14 -13.14 -1.65
C LEU A 834 20.38 -11.88 -0.80
N VAL A 835 20.72 -12.08 0.48
CA VAL A 835 20.96 -11.01 1.45
C VAL A 835 22.45 -10.80 1.70
N ARG A 836 23.24 -11.88 1.80
CA ARG A 836 24.68 -11.79 2.10
C ARG A 836 25.51 -11.26 0.94
N ASP A 837 25.21 -11.70 -0.29
CA ASP A 837 26.06 -11.42 -1.45
C ASP A 837 25.24 -10.81 -2.59
N SER A 838 25.03 -9.49 -2.49
CA SER A 838 24.30 -8.75 -3.51
C SER A 838 24.93 -8.87 -4.90
N TRP A 839 26.25 -9.11 -5.01
CA TRP A 839 26.92 -9.28 -6.30
C TRP A 839 26.63 -10.64 -6.92
N ALA A 840 26.60 -11.72 -6.13
CA ALA A 840 26.13 -13.02 -6.61
C ALA A 840 24.70 -12.96 -7.16
N VAL A 841 23.82 -12.16 -6.54
CA VAL A 841 22.45 -11.90 -7.03
C VAL A 841 22.46 -11.23 -8.40
N VAL A 842 23.32 -10.21 -8.59
CA VAL A 842 23.49 -9.57 -9.89
C VAL A 842 23.90 -10.58 -10.96
N GLU A 843 24.86 -11.46 -10.67
CA GLU A 843 25.31 -12.49 -11.61
C GLU A 843 24.17 -13.43 -12.03
N VAL A 844 23.38 -13.93 -11.07
CA VAL A 844 22.23 -14.80 -11.37
C VAL A 844 21.22 -14.09 -12.27
N PHE A 845 20.90 -12.82 -12.00
CA PHE A 845 19.97 -12.07 -12.85
C PHE A 845 20.55 -11.75 -14.24
N ILE A 846 21.86 -11.54 -14.37
CA ILE A 846 22.55 -11.44 -15.66
C ILE A 846 22.44 -12.76 -16.42
N ILE A 847 22.63 -13.91 -15.76
CA ILE A 847 22.44 -15.23 -16.37
C ILE A 847 21.00 -15.39 -16.85
N ILE A 848 20.01 -15.02 -16.04
CA ILE A 848 18.59 -15.02 -16.43
C ILE A 848 18.36 -14.11 -17.65
N ALA A 849 18.98 -12.92 -17.69
CA ALA A 849 18.90 -12.03 -18.84
C ALA A 849 19.49 -12.65 -20.11
N ILE A 850 20.63 -13.33 -19.99
CA ILE A 850 21.30 -14.06 -21.07
C ILE A 850 20.42 -15.22 -21.55
N VAL A 851 19.82 -16.00 -20.65
CA VAL A 851 18.85 -17.05 -20.99
C VAL A 851 17.64 -16.46 -21.72
N GLY A 852 17.09 -15.35 -21.23
CA GLY A 852 16.01 -14.65 -21.90
C GLY A 852 16.37 -14.14 -23.30
N LEU A 853 17.61 -13.69 -23.49
CA LEU A 853 18.18 -13.30 -24.79
C LEU A 853 18.38 -14.51 -25.71
N LEU A 854 18.82 -15.64 -25.17
CA LEU A 854 19.00 -16.89 -25.91
C LEU A 854 17.68 -17.37 -26.49
N PHE A 855 16.63 -17.47 -25.69
CA PHE A 855 15.36 -18.07 -26.10
C PHE A 855 14.35 -17.09 -26.71
N ASP A 856 14.72 -15.81 -26.93
CA ASP A 856 13.84 -14.71 -27.36
C ASP A 856 12.60 -14.55 -26.44
N TRP A 857 12.75 -14.94 -25.17
CA TRP A 857 11.70 -14.84 -24.17
C TRP A 857 11.73 -13.45 -23.56
N LYS A 858 11.02 -12.52 -24.22
CA LYS A 858 10.92 -11.12 -23.82
C LYS A 858 10.71 -10.95 -22.32
N GLY A 859 9.83 -11.77 -21.72
CA GLY A 859 9.55 -11.74 -20.30
C GLY A 859 10.75 -12.09 -19.40
N ILE A 860 11.49 -13.16 -19.71
CA ILE A 860 12.65 -13.57 -18.90
C ILE A 860 13.80 -12.57 -19.06
N LYS A 861 14.03 -12.11 -20.30
CA LYS A 861 15.05 -11.10 -20.60
C LYS A 861 14.83 -9.83 -19.78
N THR A 862 13.61 -9.31 -19.77
CA THR A 862 13.32 -8.06 -19.04
C THR A 862 13.45 -8.24 -17.54
N THR A 863 12.99 -9.36 -16.99
CA THR A 863 13.15 -9.69 -15.57
C THR A 863 14.63 -9.82 -15.16
N GLY A 864 15.42 -10.50 -15.98
CA GLY A 864 16.87 -10.60 -15.78
C GLY A 864 17.55 -9.24 -15.73
N LEU A 865 17.32 -8.40 -16.75
CA LEU A 865 17.92 -7.06 -16.81
C LEU A 865 17.45 -6.14 -15.68
N SER A 866 16.15 -6.18 -15.33
CA SER A 866 15.62 -5.36 -14.24
C SER A 866 16.16 -5.81 -12.89
N GLY A 867 16.23 -7.12 -12.63
CA GLY A 867 16.78 -7.64 -11.38
C GLY A 867 18.25 -7.30 -11.23
N ALA A 868 19.05 -7.51 -12.29
CA ALA A 868 20.48 -7.16 -12.29
C ALA A 868 20.69 -5.67 -11.99
N ALA A 869 19.91 -4.78 -12.61
CA ALA A 869 20.00 -3.35 -12.36
C ALA A 869 19.64 -2.97 -10.91
N VAL A 870 18.57 -3.55 -10.36
CA VAL A 870 18.14 -3.29 -8.97
C VAL A 870 19.21 -3.76 -7.98
N PHE A 871 19.68 -5.00 -8.10
CA PHE A 871 20.66 -5.54 -7.16
C PHE A 871 22.06 -4.94 -7.34
N THR A 872 22.41 -4.46 -8.55
CA THR A 872 23.65 -3.69 -8.75
C THR A 872 23.55 -2.35 -8.02
N PHE A 873 22.41 -1.69 -8.10
CA PHE A 873 22.19 -0.46 -7.34
C PHE A 873 22.25 -0.73 -5.83
N THR A 874 21.59 -1.79 -5.35
CA THR A 874 21.66 -2.19 -3.94
C THR A 874 23.10 -2.47 -3.51
N ALA A 875 23.86 -3.25 -4.28
CA ALA A 875 25.26 -3.56 -3.97
C ALA A 875 26.18 -2.32 -3.95
N LEU A 876 25.91 -1.34 -4.81
CA LEU A 876 26.70 -0.11 -4.90
C LEU A 876 26.34 0.92 -3.83
N VAL A 877 25.08 0.99 -3.42
CA VAL A 877 24.54 2.06 -2.55
C VAL A 877 24.34 1.60 -1.12
N MET A 878 23.89 0.37 -0.90
CA MET A 878 23.79 -0.25 0.42
C MET A 878 25.07 -1.06 0.65
N GLY A 879 26.03 -0.46 1.36
CA GLY A 879 27.31 -1.12 1.69
C GLY A 879 27.18 -2.23 2.73
N GLU A 880 28.23 -3.04 2.86
CA GLU A 880 28.38 -4.14 3.84
C GLU A 880 28.09 -3.70 5.28
N ARG A 881 28.37 -2.43 5.59
CA ARG A 881 28.07 -1.79 6.88
C ARG A 881 26.61 -1.99 7.33
N SER A 882 25.64 -1.97 6.42
CA SER A 882 24.23 -2.18 6.78
C SER A 882 23.96 -3.58 7.32
N ILE A 883 24.72 -4.58 6.85
CA ILE A 883 24.65 -5.97 7.30
C ILE A 883 25.40 -6.11 8.63
N GLU A 884 26.60 -5.55 8.73
CA GLU A 884 27.45 -5.62 9.94
C GLU A 884 26.78 -4.96 11.15
N GLU A 885 26.16 -3.78 10.98
CA GLU A 885 25.49 -3.03 12.06
C GLU A 885 24.16 -3.68 12.48
N THR A 886 23.51 -4.43 11.58
CA THR A 886 22.22 -5.09 11.87
C THR A 886 22.40 -6.47 12.52
N PHE A 887 23.49 -7.18 12.19
CA PHE A 887 23.79 -8.53 12.66
C PHE A 887 25.07 -8.55 13.50
N ILE A 888 25.00 -7.94 14.68
CA ILE A 888 26.10 -7.92 15.67
C ILE A 888 26.40 -9.37 16.09
N GLY A 889 27.47 -9.97 15.54
CA GLY A 889 27.88 -11.36 15.80
C GLY A 889 27.97 -12.28 14.57
N GLY A 890 27.66 -11.81 13.36
CA GLY A 890 27.92 -12.54 12.10
C GLY A 890 26.92 -13.64 11.71
N ASP A 891 26.00 -14.01 12.61
CA ASP A 891 24.91 -14.95 12.34
C ASP A 891 23.72 -14.24 11.66
N ILE A 892 23.74 -14.24 10.33
CA ILE A 892 22.66 -13.67 9.50
C ILE A 892 21.58 -14.75 9.33
N VAL A 893 20.57 -14.73 10.20
CA VAL A 893 19.41 -15.62 10.05
C VAL A 893 18.39 -14.92 9.14
N THR A 894 18.32 -15.37 7.88
CA THR A 894 17.25 -14.95 6.97
C THR A 894 15.93 -15.53 7.43
N ASN A 895 15.22 -14.83 8.33
CA ASN A 895 13.95 -15.32 8.87
C ASN A 895 12.98 -15.73 7.73
N MET A 896 12.46 -16.95 7.77
CA MET A 896 11.56 -17.52 6.75
C MET A 896 10.32 -16.65 6.50
N ALA A 897 9.97 -15.77 7.44
CA ALA A 897 8.93 -14.76 7.24
C ALA A 897 9.22 -13.83 6.05
N TYR A 898 10.48 -13.46 5.80
CA TYR A 898 10.86 -12.61 4.65
C TYR A 898 10.84 -13.40 3.34
N VAL A 899 11.35 -14.63 3.36
CA VAL A 899 11.31 -15.56 2.21
C VAL A 899 9.86 -15.82 1.79
N LYS A 900 8.95 -16.02 2.75
CA LYS A 900 7.51 -16.13 2.51
C LYS A 900 6.98 -14.95 1.69
N VAL A 901 7.23 -13.71 2.11
CA VAL A 901 6.72 -12.51 1.41
C VAL A 901 7.26 -12.42 -0.01
N LEU A 902 8.56 -12.70 -0.21
CA LEU A 902 9.18 -12.71 -1.53
C LEU A 902 8.55 -13.75 -2.46
N LEU A 903 8.27 -14.96 -1.98
CA LEU A 903 7.67 -16.03 -2.76
C LEU A 903 6.20 -15.75 -3.12
N VAL A 904 5.42 -15.21 -2.17
CA VAL A 904 4.03 -14.78 -2.45
C VAL A 904 4.02 -13.67 -3.52
N GLY A 905 4.88 -12.67 -3.39
CA GLY A 905 5.02 -11.59 -4.38
C GLY A 905 5.43 -12.14 -5.76
N SER A 906 6.40 -13.06 -5.78
CA SER A 906 6.87 -13.71 -7.01
C SER A 906 5.78 -14.53 -7.70
N LEU A 907 4.95 -15.26 -6.93
CA LEU A 907 3.83 -16.02 -7.47
C LEU A 907 2.81 -15.11 -8.15
N ILE A 908 2.46 -13.99 -7.52
CA ILE A 908 1.49 -13.03 -8.07
C ILE A 908 2.05 -12.42 -9.36
N LEU A 909 3.31 -11.96 -9.35
CA LEU A 909 3.96 -11.39 -10.52
C LEU A 909 4.07 -12.39 -11.67
N PHE A 910 4.43 -13.64 -11.38
CA PHE A 910 4.49 -14.71 -12.36
C PHE A 910 3.12 -15.01 -12.96
N SER A 911 2.09 -15.14 -12.10
CA SER A 911 0.72 -15.37 -12.52
C SER A 911 0.23 -14.27 -13.47
N LEU A 912 0.40 -13.00 -13.10
CA LEU A 912 0.02 -11.86 -13.93
C LEU A 912 0.80 -11.80 -15.25
N LYS A 913 2.11 -12.09 -15.22
CA LYS A 913 2.98 -11.98 -16.39
C LYS A 913 2.76 -13.07 -17.42
N PHE A 914 2.56 -14.32 -16.98
CA PHE A 914 2.43 -15.46 -17.89
C PHE A 914 0.97 -15.87 -18.13
N ASN A 915 0.05 -15.45 -17.26
CA ASN A 915 -1.34 -15.83 -17.32
C ASN A 915 -2.27 -14.65 -16.96
N PRO A 916 -2.31 -13.60 -17.80
CA PRO A 916 -2.98 -12.34 -17.48
C PRO A 916 -4.50 -12.46 -17.30
N LYS A 917 -5.13 -13.53 -17.80
CA LYS A 917 -6.56 -13.81 -17.62
C LYS A 917 -6.88 -14.70 -16.39
N GLY A 918 -5.85 -15.08 -15.61
CA GLY A 918 -5.96 -16.04 -14.51
C GLY A 918 -5.97 -17.51 -14.96
N LEU A 919 -5.83 -18.43 -14.01
CA LEU A 919 -5.68 -19.88 -14.25
C LEU A 919 -6.89 -20.47 -14.99
N LEU A 920 -8.09 -20.07 -14.59
CA LEU A 920 -9.36 -20.44 -15.21
C LEU A 920 -10.07 -19.17 -15.70
N PRO A 921 -9.81 -18.73 -16.94
CA PRO A 921 -10.43 -17.52 -17.49
C PRO A 921 -11.95 -17.66 -17.64
N GLU A 922 -12.64 -16.53 -17.82
CA GLU A 922 -14.07 -16.50 -18.14
C GLU A 922 -14.36 -17.32 -19.41
N VAL A 923 -15.44 -18.11 -19.35
CA VAL A 923 -15.96 -18.84 -20.52
C VAL A 923 -16.95 -17.93 -21.25
N PRO A 924 -16.69 -17.53 -22.52
CA PRO A 924 -17.58 -16.67 -23.26
C PRO A 924 -18.95 -17.33 -23.46
N SER A 925 -20.03 -16.68 -23.01
CA SER A 925 -21.39 -17.12 -23.26
C SER A 925 -21.85 -16.60 -24.62
N ARG A 926 -21.83 -17.46 -25.65
CA ARG A 926 -22.40 -17.13 -26.95
C ARG A 926 -23.82 -17.68 -27.02
N PRO A 927 -24.86 -16.86 -27.29
CA PRO A 927 -26.18 -17.40 -27.56
C PRO A 927 -26.07 -18.38 -28.74
N PRO A 928 -26.77 -19.53 -28.70
CA PRO A 928 -26.80 -20.45 -29.82
C PRO A 928 -27.26 -19.68 -31.06
N LYS A 929 -26.53 -19.83 -32.17
CA LYS A 929 -26.97 -19.22 -33.43
C LYS A 929 -28.37 -19.77 -33.73
N PRO A 930 -29.35 -18.93 -34.09
CA PRO A 930 -30.60 -19.44 -34.61
C PRO A 930 -30.26 -20.36 -35.78
N ALA A 931 -30.82 -21.56 -35.79
CA ALA A 931 -30.66 -22.48 -36.90
C ALA A 931 -31.15 -21.74 -38.15
N VAL A 932 -30.26 -21.48 -39.08
CA VAL A 932 -30.65 -21.01 -40.41
C VAL A 932 -31.46 -22.17 -40.99
N GLU A 933 -32.77 -22.03 -41.05
CA GLU A 933 -33.59 -22.89 -41.91
C GLU A 933 -32.98 -22.78 -43.30
N ASN A 934 -32.41 -23.88 -43.79
CA ASN A 934 -32.01 -23.97 -45.17
C ASN A 934 -33.27 -23.73 -46.00
N PRO A 935 -33.32 -22.72 -46.90
CA PRO A 935 -34.41 -22.64 -47.85
C PRO A 935 -34.28 -23.87 -48.74
N THR A 936 -35.11 -24.87 -48.47
CA THR A 936 -35.31 -25.98 -49.36
C THR A 936 -35.84 -25.40 -50.66
N GLN A 937 -35.20 -25.84 -51.74
CA GLN A 937 -35.65 -25.65 -53.10
C GLN A 937 -37.09 -26.16 -53.23
N GLU A 938 -38.07 -25.28 -53.21
CA GLU A 938 -39.31 -25.46 -53.96
C GLU A 938 -39.29 -24.49 -55.13
N GLY A 939 -38.79 -24.99 -56.26
CA GLY A 939 -39.09 -24.44 -57.58
C GLY A 939 -40.08 -25.37 -58.28
N GLY A 940 -41.20 -24.80 -58.73
CA GLY A 940 -41.97 -25.28 -59.87
C GLY A 940 -43.11 -26.26 -59.59
N THR A 941 -44.32 -25.72 -59.40
CA THR A 941 -45.39 -25.69 -60.42
C THR A 941 -46.36 -24.55 -60.11
#